data_AF-A0A6S7LAC5-F1
#
_entry.id   AF-A0A6S7LAC5-F1
#
_cell.length_a   1.000
_cell.length_b   1.000
_cell.length_c   1.000
_cell.angle_alpha   90.00
_cell.angle_beta   90.00
_cell.angle_gamma   90.00
#
_symmetry.space_group_name_H-M   'P 1'
#
loop_
_entity.id
_entity.type
_entity.pdbx_description
1 polymer ?
#
loop_
_entity_poly.entity_id
_entity_poly.type
_entity_poly.pdbx_seq_one_letter_code
_entity_poly.pdbx_strand_id
1 'polypeptide(L)'
;MTSESEARTVLYKKTAEYLDRGIQRNLEDNDSDLDIDSGVQEYFEGDAPEPVKPVKRRKLLSEEISEIKSQANILTTEHDQKEVLRVFVSDFAGQSIYYDTHGCFVKPHCPYVLVHDLSLEFDKPAVPRFKASEEEEEIEMKNPHLNTNLDHFTSWLKFLQGLGRCQDQQFPNKSGHCTTAKGENFKLPPILIAFTHNDKVKGNDSKLDCVQKRINKVLSEGKYEIVVPEFFLIDNTLEGDDGDDVRKLRRKLFDLSNAVLDQEILMPVKWLDFEAALSQKLSLDCKYIPVDEAKRKAKACGVGEFDQAIKFLHRQGVVVHHSGSSKVVLDPHWLMNRFTKVISMPGKLDALSRHALDVFRQNGILFREYLHKLEDAELLEELMQMFNLICLCQHDGKAAFYVPSVAPTMIAGEELEANNVPSLFVTFPRQLVPMGLFTKLQVRLISDWEKRFPNQQATPSFYCNYSLLPLIIDGDVYDVCLIDLHEVIKVAVFPKQDGNHFKFASHLLATLKKCLDDLKSPDQLLFSMTSYNLEVECSCCFGKEERKCPRHHEIQCHSDRCGHRHFWKLSDLQRFYNDKSPAVCRSDKRSSKVFDIKNVKIWLNTDTIDSQKPTQESKKSSKESPMCSSCASKDETPLSSDRDKWPIGKIENSSIHEIRRLLDVAKRSKEPLMSALGGFDQTTAAYIETKYERQGGVGTAQEVLDKWGSRKKENNVGALKKILEDTMQRVDVVDEIEKWEKLSVCHGCGIKLNQPH
;
A
#
# COMPACT_ATOMS: atom_id res chain seq x y z
N MET A 1 -46.09 33.15 18.19
CA MET A 1 -45.58 32.57 16.92
C MET A 1 -45.11 33.74 16.08
N THR A 2 -43.90 33.66 15.52
CA THR A 2 -43.05 34.74 14.93
C THR A 2 -42.35 35.66 15.93
N SER A 3 -41.16 35.25 16.43
CA SER A 3 -40.09 36.17 16.88
C SER A 3 -38.75 35.49 17.25
N GLU A 4 -38.69 34.16 17.41
CA GLU A 4 -37.42 33.47 17.77
C GLU A 4 -36.55 33.04 16.58
N SER A 5 -37.07 33.04 15.33
CA SER A 5 -36.31 32.63 14.15
C SER A 5 -35.43 33.73 13.54
N GLU A 6 -35.63 35.00 13.92
CA GLU A 6 -34.90 36.15 13.33
C GLU A 6 -33.66 36.55 14.15
N ALA A 7 -33.57 36.16 15.43
CA ALA A 7 -32.45 36.50 16.30
C ALA A 7 -31.17 35.67 16.02
N ARG A 8 -31.29 34.53 15.33
CA ARG A 8 -30.17 33.60 15.06
C ARG A 8 -29.28 34.01 13.89
N THR A 9 -29.70 34.98 13.06
CA THR A 9 -28.98 35.38 11.85
C THR A 9 -27.91 36.45 12.09
N VAL A 10 -27.86 37.08 13.28
CA VAL A 10 -26.98 38.23 13.57
C VAL A 10 -25.62 37.85 14.19
N LEU A 11 -25.45 36.63 14.71
CA LEU A 11 -24.20 36.24 15.40
C LEU A 11 -23.01 36.00 14.46
N TYR A 12 -23.23 35.93 13.15
CA TYR A 12 -22.26 35.38 12.19
C TYR A 12 -21.54 36.41 11.29
N LYS A 13 -21.71 37.72 11.51
CA LYS A 13 -21.23 38.74 10.55
C LYS A 13 -20.08 39.66 10.97
N LYS A 14 -19.65 39.69 12.23
CA LYS A 14 -18.53 40.58 12.65
C LYS A 14 -17.16 39.91 12.74
N THR A 15 -17.06 38.59 12.53
CA THR A 15 -15.77 37.88 12.62
C THR A 15 -14.91 38.03 11.37
N ALA A 16 -15.45 38.55 10.26
CA ALA A 16 -14.75 38.66 8.98
C ALA A 16 -13.91 39.95 8.80
N GLU A 17 -14.29 41.08 9.42
CA GLU A 17 -13.49 42.32 9.31
C GLU A 17 -12.32 42.41 10.32
N TYR A 18 -12.24 41.47 11.28
CA TYR A 18 -11.13 41.42 12.24
C TYR A 18 -10.03 40.42 11.87
N LEU A 19 -10.28 39.46 10.96
CA LEU A 19 -9.18 38.63 10.44
C LEU A 19 -8.30 39.38 9.44
N ASP A 20 -8.85 40.34 8.70
CA ASP A 20 -8.06 41.15 7.77
C ASP A 20 -7.06 42.07 8.51
N ARG A 21 -7.44 42.61 9.68
CA ARG A 21 -6.52 43.35 10.56
C ARG A 21 -5.55 42.46 11.36
N GLY A 22 -5.91 41.19 11.58
CA GLY A 22 -5.03 40.20 12.21
C GLY A 22 -3.97 39.66 11.26
N ILE A 23 -4.29 39.57 9.96
CA ILE A 23 -3.35 39.17 8.91
C ILE A 23 -2.43 40.34 8.54
N GLN A 24 -2.93 41.58 8.50
CA GLN A 24 -2.08 42.76 8.27
C GLN A 24 -1.08 43.04 9.40
N ARG A 25 -1.40 42.77 10.68
CA ARG A 25 -0.44 42.97 11.78
C ARG A 25 0.68 41.92 11.85
N ASN A 26 0.51 40.76 11.25
CA ASN A 26 1.60 39.77 11.14
C ASN A 26 2.60 40.12 10.01
N LEU A 27 2.30 41.13 9.19
CA LEU A 27 3.18 41.63 8.13
C LEU A 27 3.92 42.93 8.53
N GLU A 28 3.60 43.54 9.67
CA GLU A 28 4.21 44.81 10.14
C GLU A 28 5.28 44.63 11.24
N ASP A 29 5.57 43.41 11.70
CA ASP A 29 6.62 43.15 12.72
C ASP A 29 8.01 42.85 12.11
N ASN A 30 8.27 43.20 10.84
CA ASN A 30 9.55 42.98 10.16
C ASN A 30 10.11 44.22 9.42
N ASP A 31 9.83 45.44 9.89
CA ASP A 31 10.61 46.62 9.48
C ASP A 31 11.65 46.97 10.55
N SER A 32 12.87 46.46 10.34
CA SER A 32 14.07 47.01 10.98
C SER A 32 14.50 48.26 10.22
N ASP A 33 14.26 49.43 10.81
CA ASP A 33 14.87 50.68 10.36
C ASP A 33 16.41 50.57 10.44
N LEU A 34 17.04 50.81 9.28
CA LEU A 34 18.46 51.10 9.15
C LEU A 34 18.71 52.54 9.63
N ASP A 35 19.68 52.73 10.51
CA ASP A 35 20.57 53.89 10.40
C ASP A 35 21.95 53.62 11.00
N ILE A 36 22.96 54.07 10.25
CA ILE A 36 24.39 53.92 10.45
C ILE A 36 24.89 55.17 11.19
N ASP A 37 25.63 55.02 12.31
CA ASP A 37 26.91 55.73 12.48
C ASP A 37 27.79 55.18 13.63
N SER A 38 29.07 55.35 13.36
CA SER A 38 30.34 55.04 14.01
C SER A 38 30.54 55.32 15.52
N GLY A 39 31.44 54.51 16.11
CA GLY A 39 32.52 55.06 16.95
C GLY A 39 32.72 54.50 18.37
N VAL A 40 33.74 53.65 18.53
CA VAL A 40 34.79 53.68 19.59
C VAL A 40 34.48 53.23 21.05
N GLN A 41 35.27 52.23 21.46
CA GLN A 41 35.88 51.90 22.79
C GLN A 41 35.14 51.14 23.92
N GLU A 42 35.69 49.93 24.17
CA GLU A 42 36.04 49.24 25.44
C GLU A 42 35.66 49.89 26.80
N TYR A 43 34.98 49.12 27.67
CA TYR A 43 35.51 48.49 28.91
C TYR A 43 34.41 48.15 29.97
N PHE A 44 34.61 46.98 30.60
CA PHE A 44 34.21 46.48 31.94
C PHE A 44 32.75 46.10 32.32
N GLU A 45 32.62 44.80 32.60
CA GLU A 45 31.94 44.08 33.71
C GLU A 45 30.97 44.85 34.63
N GLY A 46 29.77 44.29 34.80
CA GLY A 46 28.95 44.52 35.99
C GLY A 46 27.43 44.45 35.76
N ASP A 47 26.81 43.45 36.39
CA ASP A 47 25.39 43.34 36.76
C ASP A 47 24.33 43.08 35.67
N ALA A 48 23.74 41.88 35.79
CA ALA A 48 22.56 41.43 35.07
C ALA A 48 21.32 42.29 35.40
N PRO A 49 20.58 42.81 34.41
CA PRO A 49 19.25 43.35 34.65
C PRO A 49 18.20 42.22 34.70
N GLU A 50 17.38 42.26 35.75
CA GLU A 50 16.25 41.38 36.01
C GLU A 50 15.32 41.17 34.79
N PRO A 51 14.65 40.00 34.67
CA PRO A 51 13.65 39.79 33.63
C PRO A 51 12.50 40.80 33.80
N VAL A 52 12.27 41.58 32.74
CA VAL A 52 11.13 42.48 32.61
C VAL A 52 9.84 41.73 32.91
N LYS A 53 9.18 42.11 34.01
CA LYS A 53 7.89 41.56 34.42
C LYS A 53 6.84 41.86 33.35
N PRO A 54 5.97 40.90 32.97
CA PRO A 54 4.92 41.14 31.99
C PRO A 54 3.90 42.14 32.53
N VAL A 55 3.86 43.33 31.95
CA VAL A 55 2.89 44.36 32.27
C VAL A 55 1.50 43.95 31.74
N LYS A 56 0.56 43.80 32.68
CA LYS A 56 -0.91 43.77 32.62
C LYS A 56 -1.58 43.95 31.23
N ARG A 57 -1.56 42.92 30.36
CA ARG A 57 -2.46 42.79 29.19
C ARG A 57 -3.93 42.47 29.53
N ARG A 58 -4.24 42.07 30.77
CA ARG A 58 -5.57 41.55 31.17
C ARG A 58 -6.65 42.60 31.46
N LYS A 59 -6.30 43.87 31.74
CA LYS A 59 -7.28 44.91 32.10
C LYS A 59 -7.81 45.71 30.89
N LEU A 60 -6.99 45.91 29.86
CA LEU A 60 -7.38 46.66 28.66
C LEU A 60 -8.43 45.90 27.84
N LEU A 61 -8.29 44.58 27.67
CA LEU A 61 -9.29 43.77 26.96
C LEU A 61 -10.69 43.80 27.60
N SER A 62 -10.79 43.88 28.93
CA SER A 62 -12.10 43.86 29.60
C SER A 62 -12.86 45.18 29.48
N GLU A 63 -12.14 46.29 29.46
CA GLU A 63 -12.72 47.64 29.28
C GLU A 63 -13.15 47.83 27.81
N GLU A 64 -12.32 47.39 26.86
CA GLU A 64 -12.64 47.39 25.42
C GLU A 64 -13.88 46.52 25.11
N ILE A 65 -14.03 45.34 25.74
CA ILE A 65 -15.22 44.49 25.59
C ILE A 65 -16.49 45.16 26.14
N SER A 66 -16.37 46.03 27.15
CA SER A 66 -17.51 46.74 27.75
C SER A 66 -17.98 47.91 26.88
N GLU A 67 -17.07 48.62 26.23
CA GLU A 67 -17.37 49.65 25.22
C GLU A 67 -17.93 49.05 23.92
N ILE A 68 -17.44 47.87 23.52
CA ILE A 68 -18.00 47.11 22.38
C ILE A 68 -19.46 46.72 22.63
N LYS A 69 -19.84 46.40 23.87
CA LYS A 69 -21.22 46.09 24.25
C LYS A 69 -22.13 47.31 24.26
N SER A 70 -21.64 48.47 24.66
CA SER A 70 -22.45 49.71 24.70
C SER A 70 -22.68 50.28 23.29
N GLN A 71 -21.69 50.18 22.40
CA GLN A 71 -21.81 50.65 21.01
C GLN A 71 -22.65 49.71 20.11
N ALA A 72 -22.72 48.42 20.45
CA ALA A 72 -23.59 47.46 19.76
C ALA A 72 -25.09 47.74 19.95
N ASN A 73 -25.48 48.44 21.03
CA ASN A 73 -26.88 48.77 21.32
C ASN A 73 -27.42 49.99 20.54
N ILE A 74 -26.56 50.74 19.83
CA ILE A 74 -26.94 52.03 19.22
C ILE A 74 -27.25 51.92 17.71
N LEU A 75 -26.89 50.82 17.04
CA LEU A 75 -26.89 50.72 15.56
C LEU A 75 -28.02 49.85 14.96
N THR A 76 -29.14 49.65 15.65
CA THR A 76 -30.32 48.99 15.06
C THR A 76 -31.12 49.95 14.17
N THR A 77 -30.57 50.27 12.99
CA THR A 77 -31.33 50.84 11.88
C THR A 77 -30.74 50.35 10.55
N GLU A 78 -31.45 49.40 9.95
CA GLU A 78 -31.55 49.01 8.53
C GLU A 78 -30.31 48.63 7.66
N HIS A 79 -30.51 47.52 6.92
CA HIS A 79 -29.90 47.02 5.67
C HIS A 79 -28.72 46.01 5.62
N ASP A 80 -28.91 45.05 4.69
CA ASP A 80 -28.06 44.04 4.05
C ASP A 80 -27.44 42.85 4.81
N GLN A 81 -28.11 41.68 4.69
CA GLN A 81 -27.57 40.38 5.09
C GLN A 81 -26.66 39.77 3.99
N LYS A 82 -25.34 40.07 3.95
CA LYS A 82 -24.34 39.34 3.11
C LYS A 82 -24.11 37.88 3.52
N GLU A 83 -24.21 36.88 2.64
CA GLU A 83 -23.78 35.51 2.97
C GLU A 83 -22.27 35.48 3.31
N VAL A 84 -21.88 34.75 4.36
CA VAL A 84 -20.48 34.64 4.81
C VAL A 84 -19.96 33.25 4.45
N LEU A 85 -19.21 33.15 3.35
CA LEU A 85 -18.49 31.93 2.99
C LEU A 85 -17.23 31.80 3.85
N ARG A 86 -17.07 30.67 4.54
CA ARG A 86 -15.83 30.32 5.23
C ARG A 86 -14.99 29.40 4.34
N VAL A 87 -13.84 29.89 3.90
CA VAL A 87 -12.88 29.12 3.07
C VAL A 87 -11.73 28.65 3.94
N PHE A 88 -11.41 27.36 3.86
CA PHE A 88 -10.19 26.78 4.43
C PHE A 88 -9.25 26.42 3.30
N VAL A 89 -8.07 27.04 3.28
CA VAL A 89 -7.01 26.70 2.34
C VAL A 89 -6.07 25.72 3.03
N SER A 90 -5.72 24.63 2.35
CA SER A 90 -4.80 23.62 2.86
C SER A 90 -3.71 23.37 1.83
N ASP A 91 -2.47 23.48 2.27
CA ASP A 91 -1.32 23.00 1.51
C ASP A 91 -1.00 21.57 1.96
N PHE A 92 -1.13 20.62 1.04
CA PHE A 92 -0.92 19.21 1.32
C PHE A 92 0.52 18.75 1.06
N ALA A 93 1.45 19.69 0.87
CA ALA A 93 2.87 19.43 0.63
C ALA A 93 3.06 18.43 -0.54
N GLY A 94 3.13 18.97 -1.76
CA GLY A 94 3.15 18.19 -3.01
C GLY A 94 4.36 17.27 -3.22
N GLN A 95 5.24 17.13 -2.23
CA GLN A 95 6.38 16.22 -2.23
C GLN A 95 5.94 14.78 -1.95
N SER A 96 6.60 13.81 -2.60
CA SER A 96 6.21 12.40 -2.53
C SER A 96 6.24 11.78 -1.14
N ILE A 97 7.08 12.30 -0.25
CA ILE A 97 7.21 11.85 1.15
C ILE A 97 5.92 12.08 1.97
N TYR A 98 5.07 13.01 1.55
CA TYR A 98 3.81 13.35 2.24
C TYR A 98 2.58 12.69 1.63
N TYR A 99 2.71 11.98 0.51
CA TYR A 99 1.57 11.36 -0.19
C TYR A 99 0.77 10.41 0.71
N ASP A 100 1.42 9.76 1.68
CA ASP A 100 0.76 8.88 2.64
C ASP A 100 -0.26 9.64 3.51
N THR A 101 0.00 10.92 3.80
CA THR A 101 -0.89 11.76 4.59
C THR A 101 -2.12 12.22 3.81
N HIS A 102 -2.06 12.22 2.48
CA HIS A 102 -3.17 12.68 1.62
C HIS A 102 -4.43 11.85 1.85
N GLY A 103 -4.28 10.57 2.20
CA GLY A 103 -5.39 9.70 2.57
C GLY A 103 -6.25 10.21 3.73
N CYS A 104 -5.71 11.07 4.58
CA CYS A 104 -6.35 11.61 5.76
C CYS A 104 -7.08 12.94 5.51
N PHE A 105 -6.70 13.69 4.46
CA PHE A 105 -7.11 15.09 4.32
C PHE A 105 -7.61 15.49 2.92
N VAL A 106 -7.27 14.76 1.86
CA VAL A 106 -7.70 15.04 0.49
C VAL A 106 -9.17 14.65 0.31
N LYS A 107 -9.98 15.56 -0.26
CA LYS A 107 -11.44 15.43 -0.33
C LYS A 107 -11.92 15.51 -1.78
N PRO A 108 -12.88 14.68 -2.20
CA PRO A 108 -13.36 14.75 -3.56
C PRO A 108 -14.28 15.97 -3.83
N HIS A 109 -14.87 16.59 -2.79
CA HIS A 109 -15.84 17.70 -2.91
C HIS A 109 -15.24 19.07 -2.56
N CYS A 110 -14.13 19.45 -3.18
CA CYS A 110 -13.59 20.81 -3.06
C CYS A 110 -12.87 21.24 -4.34
N PRO A 111 -12.77 22.55 -4.62
CA PRO A 111 -11.88 23.05 -5.67
C PRO A 111 -10.41 22.76 -5.34
N TYR A 112 -9.63 22.43 -6.36
CA TYR A 112 -8.17 22.25 -6.25
C TYR A 112 -7.44 23.30 -7.09
N VAL A 113 -6.28 23.73 -6.60
CA VAL A 113 -5.33 24.55 -7.37
C VAL A 113 -4.09 23.70 -7.62
N LEU A 114 -3.87 23.33 -8.89
CA LEU A 114 -2.66 22.65 -9.31
C LEU A 114 -1.61 23.69 -9.70
N VAL A 115 -0.50 23.69 -8.97
CA VAL A 115 0.57 24.68 -9.12
C VAL A 115 1.72 24.10 -9.92
N HIS A 116 2.25 24.86 -10.89
CA HIS A 116 3.44 24.48 -11.65
C HIS A 116 4.40 25.67 -11.84
N ASP A 117 5.69 25.44 -11.58
CA ASP A 117 6.75 26.44 -11.73
C ASP A 117 7.17 26.58 -13.21
N LEU A 118 6.95 27.77 -13.80
CA LEU A 118 7.29 28.06 -15.21
C LEU A 118 8.79 28.08 -15.50
N SER A 119 9.63 28.17 -14.49
CA SER A 119 11.08 28.06 -14.67
C SER A 119 11.51 26.64 -15.06
N LEU A 120 10.70 25.63 -14.72
CA LEU A 120 10.96 24.23 -15.03
C LEU A 120 10.50 23.88 -16.45
N GLU A 121 11.34 23.16 -17.19
CA GLU A 121 10.98 22.62 -18.51
C GLU A 121 10.23 21.29 -18.36
N PHE A 122 9.12 21.14 -19.08
CA PHE A 122 8.25 19.98 -18.98
C PHE A 122 8.92 18.64 -19.28
N ASP A 123 9.76 18.58 -20.32
CA ASP A 123 10.37 17.32 -20.77
C ASP A 123 11.70 17.01 -20.04
N LYS A 124 12.16 17.88 -19.12
CA LYS A 124 13.32 17.58 -18.27
C LYS A 124 12.93 16.64 -17.13
N PRO A 125 13.85 15.76 -16.69
CA PRO A 125 13.63 14.93 -15.50
C PRO A 125 13.23 15.80 -14.31
N ALA A 126 12.18 15.39 -13.61
CA ALA A 126 11.77 16.04 -12.38
C ALA A 126 12.82 15.78 -11.30
N VAL A 127 13.15 16.82 -10.55
CA VAL A 127 14.04 16.76 -9.40
C VAL A 127 13.22 17.13 -8.18
N PRO A 128 12.47 16.19 -7.60
CA PRO A 128 11.70 16.46 -6.40
C PRO A 128 12.65 16.84 -5.27
N ARG A 129 12.33 17.92 -4.56
CA ARG A 129 13.08 18.42 -3.41
C ARG A 129 12.16 18.56 -2.21
N PHE A 130 12.72 18.35 -1.03
CA PHE A 130 12.01 18.65 0.21
C PHE A 130 12.91 19.47 1.13
N LYS A 131 12.27 20.38 1.87
CA LYS A 131 12.90 21.18 2.91
C LYS A 131 12.24 20.82 4.23
N ALA A 132 13.00 20.34 5.22
CA ALA A 132 12.42 19.90 6.50
C ALA A 132 12.01 21.08 7.39
N SER A 133 12.70 22.22 7.25
CA SER A 133 12.40 23.48 7.94
C SER A 133 12.97 24.66 7.13
N GLU A 134 12.56 25.90 7.43
CA GLU A 134 13.09 27.08 6.73
C GLU A 134 14.61 27.28 6.91
N GLU A 135 15.15 26.79 8.03
CA GLU A 135 16.57 26.88 8.40
C GLU A 135 17.43 25.78 7.74
N GLU A 136 16.83 24.69 7.25
CA GLU A 136 17.54 23.53 6.69
C GLU A 136 17.71 23.63 5.17
N GLU A 137 18.77 23.02 4.65
CA GLU A 137 18.97 22.92 3.19
C GLU A 137 17.91 22.03 2.53
N GLU A 138 17.58 22.33 1.28
CA GLU A 138 16.75 21.45 0.47
C GLU A 138 17.48 20.15 0.17
N ILE A 139 16.79 19.04 0.40
CA ILE A 139 17.29 17.70 0.11
C ILE A 139 16.66 17.22 -1.19
N GLU A 140 17.51 16.85 -2.16
CA GLU A 140 17.05 16.20 -3.37
C GLU A 140 16.53 14.79 -3.08
N MET A 141 15.31 14.54 -3.51
CA MET A 141 14.68 13.24 -3.48
C MET A 141 14.99 12.48 -4.77
N LYS A 142 15.12 11.15 -4.65
CA LYS A 142 15.25 10.30 -5.82
C LYS A 142 13.95 10.36 -6.64
N ASN A 143 14.10 10.37 -7.97
CA ASN A 143 13.00 10.26 -8.92
C ASN A 143 12.97 8.83 -9.50
N PRO A 144 12.28 7.89 -8.84
CA PRO A 144 12.50 6.47 -9.05
C PRO A 144 11.90 5.94 -10.35
N HIS A 145 10.87 6.62 -10.82
CA HIS A 145 10.20 6.33 -12.07
C HIS A 145 10.80 7.14 -13.23
N LEU A 146 11.84 7.94 -13.01
CA LEU A 146 12.44 8.82 -14.02
C LEU A 146 11.39 9.74 -14.68
N ASN A 147 10.43 10.20 -13.87
CA ASN A 147 9.36 11.07 -14.34
C ASN A 147 9.91 12.42 -14.80
N THR A 148 9.40 12.96 -15.88
CA THR A 148 9.62 14.37 -16.26
C THR A 148 8.76 15.30 -15.41
N ASN A 149 9.01 16.61 -15.48
CA ASN A 149 8.12 17.60 -14.84
C ASN A 149 6.68 17.50 -15.37
N LEU A 150 6.50 17.17 -16.65
CA LEU A 150 5.19 16.91 -17.24
C LEU A 150 4.54 15.64 -16.70
N ASP A 151 5.31 14.58 -16.45
CA ASP A 151 4.79 13.35 -15.87
C ASP A 151 4.29 13.58 -14.45
N HIS A 152 4.99 14.39 -13.64
CA HIS A 152 4.53 14.80 -12.32
C HIS A 152 3.23 15.59 -12.39
N PHE A 153 3.18 16.62 -13.25
CA PHE A 153 1.98 17.41 -13.47
C PHE A 153 0.78 16.54 -13.91
N THR A 154 1.02 15.64 -14.86
CA THR A 154 -0.01 14.73 -15.39
C THR A 154 -0.45 13.69 -14.35
N SER A 155 0.47 13.23 -13.49
CA SER A 155 0.15 12.30 -12.40
C SER A 155 -0.85 12.92 -11.42
N TRP A 156 -0.65 14.19 -11.05
CA TRP A 156 -1.60 14.94 -10.23
C TRP A 156 -2.97 15.11 -10.91
N LEU A 157 -3.00 15.43 -12.20
CA LEU A 157 -4.25 15.49 -12.95
C LEU A 157 -4.99 14.14 -12.98
N LYS A 158 -4.28 13.03 -13.24
CA LYS A 158 -4.85 11.67 -13.22
C LYS A 158 -5.39 11.32 -11.83
N PHE A 159 -4.65 11.67 -10.78
CA PHE A 159 -5.04 11.46 -9.39
C PHE A 159 -6.34 12.20 -9.05
N LEU A 160 -6.40 13.50 -9.31
CA LEU A 160 -7.58 14.33 -9.02
C LEU A 160 -8.79 13.94 -9.91
N GLN A 161 -8.56 13.50 -11.15
CA GLN A 161 -9.62 12.92 -11.98
C GLN A 161 -10.15 11.59 -11.43
N GLY A 162 -9.27 10.81 -10.82
CA GLY A 162 -9.64 9.59 -10.11
C GLY A 162 -10.59 9.88 -8.96
N LEU A 163 -10.31 10.91 -8.16
CA LEU A 163 -11.17 11.39 -7.07
C LEU A 163 -12.58 11.77 -7.52
N GLY A 164 -12.71 12.43 -8.68
CA GLY A 164 -14.02 12.83 -9.21
C GLY A 164 -14.90 11.63 -9.56
N ARG A 165 -14.36 10.64 -10.29
CA ARG A 165 -15.12 9.44 -10.73
C ARG A 165 -15.61 8.57 -9.57
N CYS A 166 -14.87 8.62 -8.48
CA CYS A 166 -15.17 7.92 -7.24
C CYS A 166 -16.48 8.43 -6.59
N GLN A 167 -16.87 9.69 -6.81
CA GLN A 167 -18.14 10.25 -6.32
C GLN A 167 -19.37 9.67 -7.02
N ASP A 168 -19.29 9.50 -8.35
CA ASP A 168 -20.40 8.99 -9.18
C ASP A 168 -20.94 7.64 -8.66
N GLN A 169 -20.09 6.87 -7.96
CA GLN A 169 -20.44 5.56 -7.40
C GLN A 169 -21.15 5.62 -6.04
N GLN A 170 -20.84 6.61 -5.19
CA GLN A 170 -21.46 6.75 -3.85
C GLN A 170 -22.76 7.54 -3.87
N PHE A 171 -22.87 8.55 -4.73
CA PHE A 171 -24.05 9.40 -4.84
C PHE A 171 -24.56 9.43 -6.29
N PRO A 172 -25.04 8.29 -6.84
CA PRO A 172 -25.48 8.20 -8.23
C PRO A 172 -26.63 9.16 -8.59
N ASN A 173 -27.30 9.73 -7.57
CA ASN A 173 -28.41 10.67 -7.72
C ASN A 173 -28.00 12.16 -7.56
N LYS A 174 -26.72 12.46 -7.32
CA LYS A 174 -26.21 13.84 -7.28
C LYS A 174 -25.52 14.18 -8.60
N SER A 175 -25.68 15.41 -9.07
CA SER A 175 -24.92 15.87 -10.23
C SER A 175 -23.43 15.89 -9.85
N GLY A 176 -22.61 15.07 -10.50
CA GLY A 176 -21.14 15.15 -10.42
C GLY A 176 -20.54 16.44 -11.01
N HIS A 177 -21.35 17.51 -11.06
CA HIS A 177 -21.05 18.81 -11.65
C HIS A 177 -21.52 19.93 -10.73
N CYS A 178 -20.72 20.97 -10.56
CA CYS A 178 -21.11 22.22 -9.92
C CYS A 178 -21.42 23.30 -10.97
N THR A 179 -22.33 24.20 -10.62
CA THR A 179 -22.74 25.32 -11.47
C THR A 179 -22.44 26.63 -10.76
N THR A 180 -21.62 27.49 -11.38
CA THR A 180 -21.34 28.80 -10.79
C THR A 180 -22.56 29.72 -10.91
N ALA A 181 -22.58 30.82 -10.15
CA ALA A 181 -23.62 31.85 -10.26
C ALA A 181 -23.75 32.44 -11.69
N LYS A 182 -22.71 32.30 -12.51
CA LYS A 182 -22.69 32.72 -13.92
C LYS A 182 -23.23 31.64 -14.88
N GLY A 183 -23.67 30.48 -14.37
CA GLY A 183 -24.18 29.37 -15.16
C GLY A 183 -23.10 28.46 -15.77
N GLU A 184 -21.84 28.57 -15.34
CA GLU A 184 -20.75 27.72 -15.83
C GLU A 184 -20.79 26.36 -15.12
N ASN A 185 -20.76 25.27 -15.88
CA ASN A 185 -20.82 23.90 -15.35
C ASN A 185 -19.45 23.23 -15.38
N PHE A 186 -19.00 22.70 -14.24
CA PHE A 186 -17.72 21.99 -14.11
C PHE A 186 -17.90 20.65 -13.44
N LYS A 187 -17.14 19.62 -13.86
CA LYS A 187 -17.10 18.34 -13.14
C LYS A 187 -16.34 18.47 -11.82
N LEU A 188 -16.76 17.70 -10.82
CA LEU A 188 -16.07 17.64 -9.54
C LEU A 188 -14.87 16.67 -9.54
N PRO A 189 -13.82 16.96 -8.74
CA PRO A 189 -13.52 18.27 -8.17
C PRO A 189 -13.00 19.23 -9.26
N PRO A 190 -13.43 20.51 -9.30
CA PRO A 190 -12.91 21.44 -10.29
C PRO A 190 -11.43 21.78 -9.99
N ILE A 191 -10.60 21.82 -11.03
CA ILE A 191 -9.15 22.08 -10.92
C ILE A 191 -8.82 23.40 -11.63
N LEU A 192 -8.26 24.34 -10.88
CA LEU A 192 -7.62 25.55 -11.40
C LEU A 192 -6.13 25.25 -11.62
N ILE A 193 -5.54 25.75 -12.71
CA ILE A 193 -4.10 25.62 -12.96
C ILE A 193 -3.43 26.98 -12.75
N ALA A 194 -2.54 27.05 -11.77
CA ALA A 194 -1.74 28.23 -11.48
C ALA A 194 -0.28 27.98 -11.85
N PHE A 195 0.27 28.87 -12.67
CA PHE A 195 1.65 28.83 -13.10
C PHE A 195 2.45 29.86 -12.30
N THR A 196 3.40 29.42 -11.48
CA THR A 196 4.23 30.29 -10.64
C THR A 196 5.52 30.69 -11.34
N HIS A 197 6.24 31.63 -10.72
CA HIS A 197 7.49 32.19 -11.24
C HIS A 197 7.35 32.80 -12.64
N ASN A 198 6.24 33.49 -12.88
CA ASN A 198 6.00 34.17 -14.15
C ASN A 198 7.10 35.22 -14.43
N ASP A 199 7.65 35.86 -13.40
CA ASP A 199 8.82 36.76 -13.48
C ASP A 199 10.00 36.16 -14.26
N LYS A 200 10.27 34.87 -14.08
CA LYS A 200 11.39 34.16 -14.73
C LYS A 200 11.17 33.90 -16.22
N VAL A 201 9.95 34.12 -16.73
CA VAL A 201 9.61 33.92 -18.15
C VAL A 201 8.97 35.16 -18.79
N LYS A 202 8.83 36.25 -18.04
CA LYS A 202 8.35 37.55 -18.55
C LYS A 202 9.19 37.98 -19.76
N GLY A 203 8.50 38.37 -20.84
CA GLY A 203 9.13 38.77 -22.10
C GLY A 203 9.56 37.60 -23.01
N ASN A 204 9.29 36.35 -22.62
CA ASN A 204 9.49 35.17 -23.47
C ASN A 204 8.14 34.52 -23.83
N ASP A 205 7.35 35.25 -24.63
CA ASP A 205 6.00 34.81 -25.07
C ASP A 205 6.04 33.44 -25.76
N SER A 206 7.14 33.13 -26.46
CA SER A 206 7.33 31.83 -27.12
C SER A 206 7.36 30.65 -26.14
N LYS A 207 7.94 30.83 -24.95
CA LYS A 207 8.00 29.82 -23.89
C LYS A 207 6.62 29.61 -23.28
N LEU A 208 5.89 30.70 -22.98
CA LEU A 208 4.52 30.65 -22.47
C LEU A 208 3.59 29.94 -23.46
N ASP A 209 3.66 30.30 -24.75
CA ASP A 209 2.92 29.65 -25.82
C ASP A 209 3.21 28.15 -25.90
N CYS A 210 4.47 27.74 -25.75
CA CYS A 210 4.87 26.34 -25.77
C CYS A 210 4.28 25.57 -24.59
N VAL A 211 4.39 26.11 -23.37
CA VAL A 211 3.80 25.55 -22.15
C VAL A 211 2.29 25.40 -22.31
N GLN A 212 1.60 26.45 -22.76
CA GLN A 212 0.16 26.45 -22.97
C GLN A 212 -0.27 25.42 -24.02
N LYS A 213 0.42 25.33 -25.16
CA LYS A 213 0.17 24.31 -26.19
C LYS A 213 0.36 22.89 -25.64
N ARG A 214 1.41 22.66 -24.85
CA ARG A 214 1.70 21.35 -24.26
C ARG A 214 0.62 20.93 -23.28
N ILE A 215 0.19 21.84 -22.42
CA ILE A 215 -0.87 21.60 -21.42
C ILE A 215 -2.20 21.37 -22.11
N ASN A 216 -2.59 22.21 -23.06
CA ASN A 216 -3.83 22.01 -23.83
C ASN A 216 -3.85 20.66 -24.57
N LYS A 217 -2.70 20.20 -25.06
CA LYS A 217 -2.55 18.85 -25.62
C LYS A 217 -2.81 17.77 -24.57
N VAL A 218 -2.19 17.85 -23.39
CA VAL A 218 -2.44 16.90 -22.29
C VAL A 218 -3.90 16.91 -21.86
N LEU A 219 -4.49 18.11 -21.70
CA LEU A 219 -5.88 18.29 -21.29
C LEU A 219 -6.87 17.67 -22.27
N SER A 220 -6.65 17.87 -23.57
CA SER A 220 -7.49 17.32 -24.64
C SER A 220 -7.33 15.80 -24.82
N GLU A 221 -6.09 15.29 -24.81
CA GLU A 221 -5.81 13.85 -24.95
C GLU A 221 -6.33 13.04 -23.76
N GLY A 222 -6.15 13.55 -22.53
CA GLY A 222 -6.62 12.89 -21.31
C GLY A 222 -8.09 13.15 -20.95
N LYS A 223 -8.79 14.01 -21.72
CA LYS A 223 -10.19 14.39 -21.49
C LYS A 223 -10.45 14.85 -20.06
N TYR A 224 -9.65 15.80 -19.59
CA TYR A 224 -9.71 16.32 -18.22
C TYR A 224 -10.83 17.37 -18.05
N GLU A 225 -12.08 16.92 -18.11
CA GLU A 225 -13.30 17.77 -18.00
C GLU A 225 -13.48 18.45 -16.62
N ILE A 226 -12.67 18.07 -15.64
CA ILE A 226 -12.59 18.69 -14.31
C ILE A 226 -11.74 19.96 -14.29
N VAL A 227 -10.89 20.18 -15.31
CA VAL A 227 -9.98 21.32 -15.36
C VAL A 227 -10.72 22.54 -15.88
N VAL A 228 -10.63 23.63 -15.12
CA VAL A 228 -11.13 24.94 -15.52
C VAL A 228 -10.21 25.46 -16.63
N PRO A 229 -10.74 25.90 -17.79
CA PRO A 229 -9.91 26.29 -18.94
C PRO A 229 -8.99 27.50 -18.72
N GLU A 230 -9.27 28.31 -17.69
CA GLU A 230 -8.50 29.51 -17.36
C GLU A 230 -7.17 29.16 -16.68
N PHE A 231 -6.06 29.72 -17.18
CA PHE A 231 -4.74 29.63 -16.56
C PHE A 231 -4.39 30.93 -15.84
N PHE A 232 -3.78 30.81 -14.66
CA PHE A 232 -3.40 31.95 -13.83
C PHE A 232 -1.87 32.07 -13.79
N LEU A 233 -1.32 33.19 -14.26
CA LEU A 233 0.12 33.42 -14.30
C LEU A 233 0.54 34.24 -13.06
N ILE A 234 1.16 33.58 -12.10
CA ILE A 234 1.52 34.15 -10.80
C ILE A 234 2.98 34.57 -10.80
N ASP A 235 3.22 35.84 -10.49
CA ASP A 235 4.54 36.37 -10.19
C ASP A 235 4.75 36.36 -8.68
N ASN A 236 5.67 35.51 -8.22
CA ASN A 236 5.93 35.29 -6.80
C ASN A 236 6.74 36.43 -6.17
N THR A 237 7.26 37.38 -6.95
CA THR A 237 8.06 38.52 -6.46
C THR A 237 7.22 39.72 -6.03
N LEU A 238 5.92 39.72 -6.34
CA LEU A 238 4.99 40.80 -6.05
C LEU A 238 4.31 40.58 -4.68
N GLU A 239 5.09 40.47 -3.62
CA GLU A 239 4.55 40.34 -2.26
C GLU A 239 3.75 41.59 -1.87
N GLY A 240 2.50 41.41 -1.42
CA GLY A 240 1.63 42.51 -0.95
C GLY A 240 0.84 43.27 -2.05
N ASP A 241 1.30 43.26 -3.31
CA ASP A 241 0.51 43.72 -4.45
C ASP A 241 -0.14 42.50 -5.11
N ASP A 242 -1.42 42.25 -4.77
CA ASP A 242 -2.22 41.20 -5.41
C ASP A 242 -2.32 41.51 -6.92
N GLY A 243 -1.36 41.05 -7.71
CA GLY A 243 -1.36 41.20 -9.15
C GLY A 243 -2.68 40.72 -9.77
N ASP A 244 -2.99 41.18 -10.98
CA ASP A 244 -4.30 40.93 -11.60
C ASP A 244 -4.70 39.44 -11.63
N ASP A 245 -3.74 38.55 -11.87
CA ASP A 245 -4.00 37.10 -11.92
C ASP A 245 -4.22 36.46 -10.54
N VAL A 246 -3.61 36.98 -9.47
CA VAL A 246 -3.92 36.56 -8.08
C VAL A 246 -5.36 36.96 -7.73
N ARG A 247 -5.77 38.19 -8.05
CA ARG A 247 -7.15 38.67 -7.85
C ARG A 247 -8.16 37.88 -8.67
N LYS A 248 -7.83 37.49 -9.91
CA LYS A 248 -8.69 36.61 -10.73
C LYS A 248 -8.79 35.21 -10.12
N LEU A 249 -7.67 34.60 -9.71
CA LEU A 249 -7.63 33.28 -9.09
C LEU A 249 -8.51 33.25 -7.83
N ARG A 250 -8.37 34.25 -6.94
CA ARG A 250 -9.17 34.36 -5.71
C ARG A 250 -10.67 34.44 -6.02
N ARG A 251 -11.08 35.24 -7.00
CA ARG A 251 -12.48 35.35 -7.43
C ARG A 251 -13.01 34.03 -8.00
N LYS A 252 -12.26 33.37 -8.89
CA LYS A 252 -12.68 32.10 -9.48
C LYS A 252 -12.77 31.00 -8.41
N LEU A 253 -11.84 30.97 -7.46
CA LEU A 253 -11.88 30.04 -6.32
C LEU A 253 -13.12 30.26 -5.45
N PHE A 254 -13.48 31.52 -5.17
CA PHE A 254 -14.70 31.88 -4.44
C PHE A 254 -15.96 31.43 -5.21
N ASP A 255 -16.05 31.74 -6.50
CA ASP A 255 -17.18 31.35 -7.37
C ASP A 255 -17.35 29.82 -7.40
N LEU A 256 -16.26 29.06 -7.55
CA LEU A 256 -16.29 27.59 -7.54
C LEU A 256 -16.62 27.02 -6.16
N SER A 257 -16.14 27.64 -5.08
CA SER A 257 -16.42 27.17 -3.73
C SER A 257 -17.91 27.27 -3.40
N ASN A 258 -18.56 28.39 -3.76
CA ASN A 258 -20.02 28.51 -3.64
C ASN A 258 -20.74 27.47 -4.50
N ALA A 259 -20.34 27.32 -5.76
CA ALA A 259 -20.92 26.35 -6.68
C ALA A 259 -20.87 24.90 -6.16
N VAL A 260 -19.77 24.53 -5.47
CA VAL A 260 -19.60 23.21 -4.86
C VAL A 260 -20.50 23.04 -3.64
N LEU A 261 -20.65 24.08 -2.81
CA LEU A 261 -21.53 24.07 -1.64
C LEU A 261 -23.02 23.99 -2.01
N ASP A 262 -23.41 24.61 -3.13
CA ASP A 262 -24.79 24.64 -3.62
C ASP A 262 -25.32 23.27 -4.09
N GLN A 263 -24.50 22.21 -4.12
CA GLN A 263 -24.90 20.84 -4.50
C GLN A 263 -25.79 20.10 -3.46
N GLU A 264 -26.63 20.82 -2.73
CA GLU A 264 -27.64 20.30 -1.80
C GLU A 264 -27.10 19.20 -0.87
N ILE A 265 -25.98 19.42 -0.17
CA ILE A 265 -25.63 18.59 0.98
C ILE A 265 -26.43 19.12 2.17
N LEU A 266 -27.67 18.67 2.31
CA LEU A 266 -28.52 19.01 3.45
C LEU A 266 -27.91 18.45 4.75
N MET A 267 -27.34 19.34 5.57
CA MET A 267 -26.90 19.00 6.92
C MET A 267 -28.04 19.22 7.91
N PRO A 268 -28.37 18.24 8.78
CA PRO A 268 -29.32 18.46 9.86
C PRO A 268 -28.87 19.63 10.75
N VAL A 269 -29.79 20.52 11.12
CA VAL A 269 -29.49 21.70 11.96
C VAL A 269 -28.78 21.33 13.27
N LYS A 270 -29.14 20.19 13.86
CA LYS A 270 -28.51 19.69 15.08
C LYS A 270 -27.02 19.36 14.91
N TRP A 271 -26.61 19.01 13.69
CA TRP A 271 -25.20 18.75 13.39
C TRP A 271 -24.41 20.05 13.26
N LEU A 272 -25.05 21.15 12.80
CA LEU A 272 -24.46 22.50 12.87
C LEU A 272 -24.26 22.94 14.34
N ASP A 273 -25.25 22.71 15.21
CA ASP A 273 -25.11 23.01 16.64
C ASP A 273 -23.97 22.20 17.27
N PHE A 274 -23.82 20.94 16.87
CA PHE A 274 -22.72 20.08 17.31
C PHE A 274 -21.36 20.58 16.80
N GLU A 275 -21.25 20.93 15.51
CA GLU A 275 -20.05 21.53 14.92
C GLU A 275 -19.63 22.81 15.64
N ALA A 276 -20.59 23.71 15.94
CA ALA A 276 -20.36 24.92 16.70
C ALA A 276 -19.84 24.61 18.11
N ALA A 277 -20.38 23.59 18.79
CA ALA A 277 -19.93 23.16 20.12
C ALA A 277 -18.52 22.54 20.12
N LEU A 278 -18.08 21.95 18.99
CA LEU A 278 -16.71 21.51 18.77
C LEU A 278 -15.78 22.70 18.47
N SER A 279 -16.22 23.61 17.60
CA SER A 279 -15.48 24.84 17.25
C SER A 279 -15.22 25.73 18.47
N GLN A 280 -16.15 25.77 19.43
CA GLN A 280 -15.94 26.47 20.69
C GLN A 280 -14.75 25.89 21.49
N LYS A 281 -14.55 24.56 21.46
CA LYS A 281 -13.38 23.96 22.11
C LYS A 281 -12.09 24.31 21.39
N LEU A 282 -12.11 24.30 20.06
CA LEU A 282 -10.98 24.74 19.27
C LEU A 282 -10.61 26.21 19.57
N SER A 283 -11.60 27.10 19.78
CA SER A 283 -11.37 28.51 20.16
C SER A 283 -10.74 28.68 21.55
N LEU A 284 -10.81 27.64 22.39
CA LEU A 284 -10.14 27.56 23.69
C LEU A 284 -8.79 26.82 23.57
N ASP A 285 -8.23 26.78 22.36
CA ASP A 285 -6.97 26.12 21.99
C ASP A 285 -6.92 24.60 22.26
N CYS A 286 -8.07 23.94 22.35
CA CYS A 286 -8.13 22.48 22.47
C CYS A 286 -8.04 21.85 21.07
N LYS A 287 -6.89 21.22 20.74
CA LYS A 287 -6.65 20.60 19.42
C LYS A 287 -7.42 19.29 19.20
N TYR A 288 -7.73 18.57 20.27
CA TYR A 288 -8.50 17.33 20.25
C TYR A 288 -9.27 17.14 21.56
N ILE A 289 -10.28 16.27 21.55
CA ILE A 289 -11.05 15.88 22.75
C ILE A 289 -11.30 14.38 22.79
N PRO A 290 -11.52 13.78 23.97
CA PRO A 290 -11.96 12.39 24.06
C PRO A 290 -13.30 12.16 23.35
N VAL A 291 -13.48 11.00 22.72
CA VAL A 291 -14.72 10.63 22.02
C VAL A 291 -15.93 10.68 22.96
N ASP A 292 -15.77 10.31 24.23
CA ASP A 292 -16.87 10.40 25.22
C ASP A 292 -17.30 11.84 25.51
N GLU A 293 -16.38 12.81 25.43
CA GLU A 293 -16.73 14.22 25.49
C GLU A 293 -17.46 14.67 24.22
N ALA A 294 -16.97 14.26 23.05
CA ALA A 294 -17.63 14.54 21.78
C ALA A 294 -19.07 13.99 21.75
N LYS A 295 -19.28 12.75 22.23
CA LYS A 295 -20.60 12.13 22.38
C LYS A 295 -21.51 12.89 23.34
N ARG A 296 -21.00 13.36 24.49
CA ARG A 296 -21.78 14.19 25.42
C ARG A 296 -22.21 15.51 24.78
N LYS A 297 -21.32 16.15 24.02
CA LYS A 297 -21.64 17.38 23.28
C LYS A 297 -22.70 17.13 22.20
N ALA A 298 -22.55 16.08 21.40
CA ALA A 298 -23.53 15.68 20.41
C ALA A 298 -24.92 15.46 21.04
N LYS A 299 -24.97 14.73 22.17
CA LYS A 299 -26.21 14.52 22.93
C LYS A 299 -26.82 15.83 23.44
N ALA A 300 -26.00 16.76 23.94
CA ALA A 300 -26.47 18.08 24.39
C ALA A 300 -27.05 18.92 23.24
N CYS A 301 -26.54 18.75 22.02
CA CYS A 301 -27.07 19.34 20.78
C CYS A 301 -28.27 18.54 20.21
N GLY A 302 -28.72 17.49 20.88
CA GLY A 302 -29.85 16.67 20.45
C GLY A 302 -29.55 15.71 19.29
N VAL A 303 -28.28 15.46 18.99
CA VAL A 303 -27.81 14.49 17.99
C VAL A 303 -27.83 13.08 18.61
N GLY A 304 -28.71 12.21 18.12
CA GLY A 304 -28.79 10.80 18.56
C GLY A 304 -27.82 9.89 17.81
N GLU A 305 -27.47 10.28 16.59
CA GLU A 305 -26.70 9.55 15.60
C GLU A 305 -25.23 10.02 15.51
N PHE A 306 -24.53 9.99 16.65
CA PHE A 306 -23.14 10.48 16.76
C PHE A 306 -22.21 9.97 15.64
N ASP A 307 -22.24 8.66 15.35
CA ASP A 307 -21.34 8.07 14.35
C ASP A 307 -21.57 8.62 12.94
N GLN A 308 -22.82 8.95 12.58
CA GLN A 308 -23.14 9.54 11.28
C GLN A 308 -22.68 11.00 11.23
N ALA A 309 -22.98 11.76 12.30
CA ALA A 309 -22.60 13.16 12.40
C ALA A 309 -21.07 13.35 12.39
N ILE A 310 -20.32 12.58 13.18
CA ILE A 310 -18.86 12.71 13.23
C ILE A 310 -18.20 12.24 11.94
N LYS A 311 -18.70 11.18 11.30
CA LYS A 311 -18.21 10.74 9.98
C LYS A 311 -18.50 11.78 8.92
N PHE A 312 -19.64 12.46 8.99
CA PHE A 312 -19.95 13.57 8.10
C PHE A 312 -18.94 14.71 8.29
N LEU A 313 -18.72 15.17 9.53
CA LEU A 313 -17.75 16.22 9.82
C LEU A 313 -16.31 15.84 9.44
N HIS A 314 -15.93 14.57 9.60
CA HIS A 314 -14.65 14.02 9.12
C HIS A 314 -14.51 14.09 7.61
N ARG A 315 -15.57 13.72 6.87
CA ARG A 315 -15.60 13.81 5.39
C ARG A 315 -15.55 15.25 4.88
N GLN A 316 -16.19 16.17 5.60
CA GLN A 316 -16.05 17.60 5.32
C GLN A 316 -14.69 18.15 5.75
N GLY A 317 -13.89 17.36 6.48
CA GLY A 317 -12.62 17.71 7.13
C GLY A 317 -12.71 18.93 8.01
N VAL A 318 -13.82 19.06 8.74
CA VAL A 318 -13.96 19.96 9.88
C VAL A 318 -13.25 19.38 11.09
N VAL A 319 -13.26 18.05 11.20
CA VAL A 319 -12.56 17.27 12.23
C VAL A 319 -11.80 16.13 11.57
N VAL A 320 -10.89 15.48 12.30
CA VAL A 320 -10.33 14.18 11.93
C VAL A 320 -10.73 13.14 12.98
N HIS A 321 -11.35 12.06 12.53
CA HIS A 321 -11.75 10.95 13.39
C HIS A 321 -11.62 9.61 12.66
N HIS A 322 -10.92 8.68 13.30
CA HIS A 322 -10.90 7.27 12.90
C HIS A 322 -11.82 6.49 13.83
N SER A 323 -12.62 5.56 13.31
CA SER A 323 -13.67 4.85 14.07
C SER A 323 -13.11 4.01 15.24
N GLY A 324 -11.84 3.61 15.15
CA GLY A 324 -11.12 2.92 16.22
C GLY A 324 -10.45 3.83 17.26
N SER A 325 -10.46 5.16 17.08
CA SER A 325 -9.75 6.08 17.95
C SER A 325 -10.54 6.45 19.20
N SER A 326 -9.81 6.68 20.29
CA SER A 326 -10.36 7.22 21.54
C SER A 326 -10.58 8.74 21.53
N LYS A 327 -10.07 9.43 20.50
CA LYS A 327 -10.04 10.90 20.42
C LYS A 327 -10.60 11.40 19.09
N VAL A 328 -11.20 12.60 19.13
CA VAL A 328 -11.61 13.38 17.97
C VAL A 328 -10.68 14.57 17.86
N VAL A 329 -10.00 14.71 16.72
CA VAL A 329 -9.14 15.87 16.45
C VAL A 329 -10.01 17.00 15.89
N LEU A 330 -9.97 18.15 16.56
CA LEU A 330 -10.75 19.33 16.22
C LEU A 330 -10.02 20.26 15.24
N ASP A 331 -8.70 20.14 15.13
CA ASP A 331 -7.85 20.94 14.25
C ASP A 331 -7.11 20.03 13.25
N PRO A 332 -7.68 19.77 12.05
CA PRO A 332 -7.05 18.96 11.02
C PRO A 332 -5.70 19.52 10.53
N HIS A 333 -5.56 20.85 10.48
CA HIS A 333 -4.34 21.50 10.01
C HIS A 333 -3.20 21.33 11.02
N TRP A 334 -3.50 21.48 12.31
CA TRP A 334 -2.56 21.13 13.37
C TRP A 334 -2.08 19.67 13.26
N LEU A 335 -2.99 18.72 13.04
CA LEU A 335 -2.63 17.31 12.91
C LEU A 335 -1.76 17.05 11.68
N MET A 336 -2.08 17.65 10.55
CA MET A 336 -1.28 17.58 9.33
C MET A 336 0.15 18.06 9.59
N ASN A 337 0.30 19.21 10.25
CA ASN A 337 1.61 19.74 10.63
C ASN A 337 2.37 18.79 11.58
N ARG A 338 1.67 18.09 12.49
CA ARG A 338 2.30 17.07 13.34
C ARG A 338 2.75 15.83 12.56
N PHE A 339 1.93 15.32 11.63
CA PHE A 339 2.34 14.21 10.76
C PHE A 339 3.54 14.59 9.89
N THR A 340 3.52 15.77 9.29
CA THR A 340 4.66 16.31 8.53
C THR A 340 5.91 16.39 9.40
N LYS A 341 5.82 16.86 10.65
CA LYS A 341 6.96 16.87 11.57
C LYS A 341 7.52 15.48 11.88
N VAL A 342 6.67 14.46 12.03
CA VAL A 342 7.12 13.07 12.27
C VAL A 342 7.77 12.48 11.01
N ILE A 343 7.21 12.74 9.84
CA ILE A 343 7.71 12.22 8.57
C ILE A 343 9.02 12.89 8.16
N SER A 344 9.13 14.21 8.37
CA SER A 344 10.31 14.98 7.98
C SER A 344 11.43 14.97 9.01
N MET A 345 11.10 14.70 10.28
CA MET A 345 11.98 14.73 11.47
C MET A 345 12.91 15.95 11.48
N PRO A 346 12.52 17.08 12.11
CA PRO A 346 13.32 18.31 12.07
C PRO A 346 14.74 18.06 12.58
N GLY A 347 15.72 18.52 11.82
CA GLY A 347 17.15 18.23 11.96
C GLY A 347 17.86 18.94 13.12
N LYS A 348 17.13 19.41 14.14
CA LYS A 348 17.75 19.89 15.38
C LYS A 348 18.30 18.67 16.15
N LEU A 349 19.58 18.40 15.88
CA LEU A 349 20.47 17.36 16.41
C LEU A 349 20.50 17.27 17.95
N ASP A 350 19.83 18.19 18.62
CA ASP A 350 19.78 18.43 20.06
C ASP A 350 19.17 17.23 20.80
N ALA A 351 18.21 16.53 20.18
CA ALA A 351 17.47 15.42 20.80
C ALA A 351 17.63 14.05 20.11
N LEU A 352 18.11 14.00 18.87
CA LEU A 352 18.33 12.78 18.10
C LEU A 352 19.82 12.51 17.91
N SER A 353 20.25 11.29 18.21
CA SER A 353 21.60 10.88 17.85
C SER A 353 21.76 10.89 16.33
N ARG A 354 22.93 11.28 15.82
CA ARG A 354 23.26 11.20 14.38
C ARG A 354 22.92 9.83 13.79
N HIS A 355 23.27 8.77 14.52
CA HIS A 355 22.95 7.40 14.15
C HIS A 355 21.45 7.15 13.93
N ALA A 356 20.58 7.64 14.83
CA ALA A 356 19.14 7.47 14.67
C ALA A 356 18.57 8.25 13.49
N LEU A 357 19.10 9.45 13.22
CA LEU A 357 18.71 10.23 12.05
C LEU A 357 19.15 9.53 10.75
N ASP A 358 20.36 8.96 10.75
CA ASP A 358 20.87 8.19 9.62
C ASP A 358 20.01 6.95 9.36
N VAL A 359 19.66 6.18 10.41
CA VAL A 359 18.76 5.02 10.33
C VAL A 359 17.37 5.43 9.81
N PHE A 360 16.83 6.55 10.29
CA PHE A 360 15.55 7.05 9.80
C PHE A 360 15.60 7.39 8.31
N ARG A 361 16.62 8.14 7.86
CA ARG A 361 16.78 8.56 6.47
C ARG A 361 17.16 7.42 5.52
N GLN A 362 17.90 6.42 6.01
CA GLN A 362 18.41 5.32 5.18
C GLN A 362 17.50 4.10 5.16
N ASN A 363 16.69 3.89 6.20
CA ASN A 363 15.86 2.69 6.32
C ASN A 363 14.37 3.00 6.50
N GLY A 364 13.99 4.25 6.71
CA GLY A 364 12.62 4.62 7.10
C GLY A 364 12.26 4.05 8.48
N ILE A 365 13.21 3.98 9.40
CA ILE A 365 13.00 3.42 10.75
C ILE A 365 13.04 4.53 11.80
N LEU A 366 11.93 4.73 12.50
CA LEU A 366 11.79 5.71 13.57
C LEU A 366 11.78 4.99 14.93
N PHE A 367 12.83 5.12 15.73
CA PHE A 367 12.80 4.56 17.09
C PHE A 367 11.70 5.20 17.92
N ARG A 368 10.95 4.38 18.66
CA ARG A 368 9.74 4.80 19.39
C ARG A 368 10.03 5.89 20.42
N GLU A 369 11.21 5.85 21.04
CA GLU A 369 11.66 6.87 22.00
C GLU A 369 11.68 8.30 21.41
N TYR A 370 11.87 8.46 20.10
CA TYR A 370 11.90 9.78 19.47
C TYR A 370 10.50 10.32 19.21
N LEU A 371 9.56 9.47 18.79
CA LEU A 371 8.15 9.85 18.70
C LEU A 371 7.63 10.30 20.07
N HIS A 372 8.05 9.61 21.14
CA HIS A 372 7.65 9.87 22.52
C HIS A 372 8.24 11.14 23.13
N LYS A 373 9.20 11.79 22.46
CA LYS A 373 9.67 13.14 22.82
C LYS A 373 8.77 14.24 22.29
N LEU A 374 7.88 13.94 21.34
CA LEU A 374 6.94 14.91 20.82
C LEU A 374 5.77 15.10 21.79
N GLU A 375 5.26 16.32 21.82
CA GLU A 375 3.95 16.60 22.42
C GLU A 375 2.88 15.74 21.74
N ASP A 376 1.95 15.23 22.54
CA ASP A 376 0.83 14.39 22.07
C ASP A 376 1.24 13.05 21.44
N ALA A 377 2.44 12.54 21.75
CA ALA A 377 2.99 11.31 21.19
C ALA A 377 2.03 10.12 21.19
N GLU A 378 1.27 9.91 22.26
CA GLU A 378 0.29 8.83 22.34
C GLU A 378 -0.81 8.95 21.27
N LEU A 379 -1.33 10.17 21.05
CA LEU A 379 -2.32 10.43 20.01
C LEU A 379 -1.71 10.26 18.62
N LEU A 380 -0.48 10.76 18.42
CA LEU A 380 0.20 10.65 17.12
C LEU A 380 0.49 9.20 16.78
N GLU A 381 1.03 8.42 17.72
CA GLU A 381 1.27 6.99 17.57
C GLU A 381 -0.04 6.24 17.25
N GLU A 382 -1.11 6.52 17.99
CA GLU A 382 -2.43 5.92 17.78
C GLU A 382 -2.96 6.22 16.37
N LEU A 383 -3.01 7.49 15.98
CA LEU A 383 -3.59 7.91 14.71
C LEU A 383 -2.73 7.50 13.52
N MET A 384 -1.41 7.66 13.58
CA MET A 384 -0.53 7.30 12.46
C MET A 384 -0.59 5.79 12.16
N GLN A 385 -0.72 4.94 13.18
CA GLN A 385 -0.96 3.51 12.98
C GLN A 385 -2.35 3.24 12.40
N MET A 386 -3.40 3.87 12.93
CA MET A 386 -4.78 3.71 12.42
C MET A 386 -4.92 4.15 10.96
N PHE A 387 -4.22 5.22 10.58
CA PHE A 387 -4.19 5.69 9.20
C PHE A 387 -3.22 4.91 8.29
N ASN A 388 -2.57 3.85 8.80
CA ASN A 388 -1.57 3.04 8.10
C ASN A 388 -0.38 3.85 7.56
N LEU A 389 0.03 4.89 8.30
CA LEU A 389 1.22 5.69 7.98
C LEU A 389 2.49 5.04 8.56
N ILE A 390 2.35 4.32 9.67
CA ILE A 390 3.45 3.60 10.35
C ILE A 390 2.96 2.25 10.88
N CYS A 391 3.87 1.31 11.09
CA CYS A 391 3.63 0.10 11.89
C CYS A 391 4.78 -0.17 12.85
N LEU A 392 4.47 -0.79 13.99
CA LEU A 392 5.46 -1.24 14.96
C LEU A 392 6.41 -2.26 14.33
N CYS A 393 7.68 -2.19 14.70
CA CYS A 393 8.70 -3.17 14.36
C CYS A 393 9.79 -3.23 15.46
N GLN A 394 10.72 -4.16 15.31
CA GLN A 394 11.96 -4.17 16.10
C GLN A 394 13.16 -3.86 15.21
N HIS A 395 14.04 -2.99 15.69
CA HIS A 395 15.30 -2.66 15.04
C HIS A 395 16.39 -2.55 16.10
N ASP A 396 17.50 -3.28 15.92
CA ASP A 396 18.60 -3.37 16.90
C ASP A 396 18.15 -3.68 18.33
N GLY A 397 17.17 -4.58 18.47
CA GLY A 397 16.60 -4.98 19.77
C GLY A 397 15.75 -3.89 20.46
N LYS A 398 15.49 -2.77 19.78
CA LYS A 398 14.66 -1.66 20.27
C LYS A 398 13.31 -1.61 19.56
N ALA A 399 12.29 -1.15 20.27
CA ALA A 399 10.99 -0.85 19.68
C ALA A 399 11.11 0.36 18.75
N ALA A 400 10.66 0.18 17.51
CA ALA A 400 10.68 1.21 16.48
C ALA A 400 9.40 1.16 15.65
N PHE A 401 9.29 2.09 14.72
CA PHE A 401 8.25 2.14 13.71
C PHE A 401 8.89 2.10 12.33
N TYR A 402 8.28 1.33 11.44
CA TYR A 402 8.52 1.46 10.01
C TYR A 402 7.70 2.65 9.47
N VAL A 403 8.37 3.55 8.75
CA VAL A 403 7.83 4.76 8.13
C VAL A 403 8.11 4.70 6.61
N PRO A 404 7.23 4.07 5.83
CA PRO A 404 7.53 3.72 4.44
C PRO A 404 7.79 4.89 3.51
N SER A 405 7.13 6.04 3.73
CA SER A 405 7.30 7.23 2.88
C SER A 405 8.71 7.82 2.92
N VAL A 406 9.44 7.57 4.00
CA VAL A 406 10.82 8.05 4.22
C VAL A 406 11.86 7.03 3.75
N ALA A 407 11.46 5.76 3.62
CA ALA A 407 12.35 4.70 3.18
C ALA A 407 12.96 5.04 1.79
N PRO A 408 14.22 4.66 1.55
CA PRO A 408 14.87 4.96 0.29
C PRO A 408 14.13 4.32 -0.87
N THR A 409 14.40 4.80 -2.08
CA THR A 409 13.95 4.11 -3.27
C THR A 409 14.93 3.01 -3.70
N MET A 410 14.39 1.84 -4.05
CA MET A 410 15.10 0.84 -4.85
C MET A 410 15.06 1.19 -6.34
N ILE A 411 16.24 1.24 -6.98
CA ILE A 411 16.35 1.33 -8.45
C ILE A 411 16.21 -0.10 -8.98
N ALA A 412 15.00 -0.49 -9.39
CA ALA A 412 14.74 -1.83 -9.92
C ALA A 412 15.61 -2.11 -11.15
N GLY A 413 16.58 -3.01 -11.01
CA GLY A 413 17.59 -3.33 -12.01
C GLY A 413 18.51 -4.49 -11.61
N GLU A 414 18.55 -4.85 -10.32
CA GLU A 414 19.25 -6.01 -9.80
C GLU A 414 18.22 -6.90 -9.09
N GLU A 415 18.16 -8.17 -9.48
CA GLU A 415 17.47 -9.27 -8.78
C GLU A 415 15.93 -9.29 -8.81
N LEU A 416 15.36 -9.65 -9.96
CA LEU A 416 14.22 -10.56 -9.98
C LEU A 416 14.61 -11.70 -10.91
N GLU A 417 15.16 -12.77 -10.33
CA GLU A 417 15.44 -14.00 -11.06
C GLU A 417 14.19 -14.54 -11.76
N ALA A 418 14.35 -15.50 -12.67
CA ALA A 418 13.22 -16.15 -13.35
C ALA A 418 12.20 -16.66 -12.31
N ASN A 419 11.02 -16.05 -12.30
CA ASN A 419 9.96 -16.43 -11.40
C ASN A 419 9.19 -17.64 -11.96
N ASN A 420 9.20 -18.77 -11.24
CA ASN A 420 8.42 -19.96 -11.59
C ASN A 420 6.91 -19.81 -11.29
N VAL A 421 6.52 -18.78 -10.54
CA VAL A 421 5.13 -18.44 -10.25
C VAL A 421 4.72 -17.21 -11.08
N PRO A 422 3.61 -17.24 -11.83
CA PRO A 422 3.12 -16.06 -12.53
C PRO A 422 2.89 -14.89 -11.56
N SER A 423 3.37 -13.70 -11.89
CA SER A 423 3.16 -12.51 -11.04
C SER A 423 1.69 -12.07 -11.06
N LEU A 424 1.22 -11.57 -9.91
CA LEU A 424 -0.05 -10.87 -9.79
C LEU A 424 0.17 -9.38 -9.99
N PHE A 425 -0.85 -8.71 -10.51
CA PHE A 425 -0.88 -7.26 -10.67
C PHE A 425 -2.14 -6.70 -10.01
N VAL A 426 -1.96 -5.67 -9.18
CA VAL A 426 -3.06 -4.83 -8.70
C VAL A 426 -3.17 -3.64 -9.63
N THR A 427 -4.29 -3.53 -10.33
CA THR A 427 -4.52 -2.47 -11.31
C THR A 427 -5.70 -1.60 -10.91
N PHE A 428 -5.65 -0.32 -11.29
CA PHE A 428 -6.65 0.69 -10.92
C PHE A 428 -7.39 1.14 -12.19
N PRO A 429 -8.68 0.78 -12.35
CA PRO A 429 -9.43 1.10 -13.56
C PRO A 429 -9.37 2.59 -13.91
N ARG A 430 -8.73 2.89 -15.05
CA ARG A 430 -8.60 4.26 -15.61
C ARG A 430 -7.91 5.26 -14.68
N GLN A 431 -7.06 4.79 -13.76
CA GLN A 431 -6.28 5.63 -12.83
C GLN A 431 -4.86 5.08 -12.69
N LEU A 432 -3.92 5.92 -12.22
CA LEU A 432 -2.61 5.45 -11.75
C LEU A 432 -2.78 4.74 -10.40
N VAL A 433 -1.70 4.13 -9.88
CA VAL A 433 -1.65 3.77 -8.46
C VAL A 433 -1.93 5.04 -7.65
N PRO A 434 -3.00 5.08 -6.83
CA PRO A 434 -3.30 6.25 -6.03
C PRO A 434 -2.12 6.62 -5.13
N MET A 435 -1.82 7.91 -5.05
CA MET A 435 -0.66 8.43 -4.34
C MET A 435 -0.72 8.02 -2.86
N GLY A 436 0.36 7.46 -2.33
CA GLY A 436 0.45 6.95 -0.97
C GLY A 436 -0.28 5.61 -0.70
N LEU A 437 -0.90 4.98 -1.72
CA LEU A 437 -1.58 3.69 -1.52
C LEU A 437 -0.58 2.56 -1.28
N PHE A 438 0.52 2.54 -2.05
CA PHE A 438 1.50 1.46 -2.02
C PHE A 438 2.11 1.31 -0.62
N THR A 439 2.57 2.41 -0.03
CA THR A 439 3.12 2.50 1.33
C THR A 439 2.12 2.10 2.40
N LYS A 440 0.87 2.55 2.30
CA LYS A 440 -0.22 2.10 3.19
C LYS A 440 -0.51 0.60 3.05
N LEU A 441 -0.44 0.06 1.84
CA LEU A 441 -0.57 -1.37 1.60
C LEU A 441 0.59 -2.14 2.25
N GLN A 442 1.82 -1.65 2.16
CA GLN A 442 2.97 -2.22 2.88
C GLN A 442 2.68 -2.29 4.39
N VAL A 443 2.34 -1.16 5.02
CA VAL A 443 2.04 -1.07 6.47
C VAL A 443 0.92 -2.04 6.86
N ARG A 444 -0.17 -2.06 6.10
CA ARG A 444 -1.32 -2.92 6.40
C ARG A 444 -0.97 -4.40 6.27
N LEU A 445 -0.21 -4.77 5.24
CA LEU A 445 0.23 -6.13 5.00
C LEU A 445 1.17 -6.62 6.11
N ILE A 446 2.18 -5.82 6.49
CA ILE A 446 3.10 -6.13 7.59
C ILE A 446 2.32 -6.37 8.89
N SER A 447 1.44 -5.42 9.23
CA SER A 447 0.62 -5.49 10.43
C SER A 447 -0.31 -6.71 10.45
N ASP A 448 -0.78 -7.20 9.29
CA ASP A 448 -1.58 -8.42 9.19
C ASP A 448 -0.69 -9.68 9.29
N TRP A 449 0.49 -9.65 8.68
CA TRP A 449 1.43 -10.76 8.67
C TRP A 449 2.04 -11.03 10.04
N GLU A 450 2.52 -10.01 10.75
CA GLU A 450 3.08 -10.18 12.10
C GLU A 450 2.06 -10.82 13.05
N LYS A 451 0.78 -10.45 12.92
CA LYS A 451 -0.32 -11.04 13.72
C LYS A 451 -0.57 -12.50 13.38
N ARG A 452 -0.45 -12.89 12.12
CA ARG A 452 -0.70 -14.27 11.66
C ARG A 452 0.50 -15.18 11.85
N PHE A 453 1.70 -14.62 11.75
CA PHE A 453 2.97 -15.35 11.73
C PHE A 453 3.99 -14.67 12.67
N PRO A 454 3.78 -14.74 13.99
CA PRO A 454 4.61 -14.01 14.97
C PRO A 454 6.06 -14.51 15.08
N ASN A 455 6.39 -15.66 14.48
CA ASN A 455 7.70 -16.32 14.60
C ASN A 455 8.52 -16.31 13.29
N GLN A 456 8.27 -15.34 12.40
CA GLN A 456 9.10 -15.18 11.20
C GLN A 456 10.53 -14.77 11.61
N GLN A 457 11.52 -15.54 11.19
CA GLN A 457 12.93 -15.31 11.55
C GLN A 457 13.65 -14.33 10.62
N ALA A 458 13.09 -14.08 9.44
CA ALA A 458 13.70 -13.25 8.42
C ALA A 458 13.10 -11.84 8.43
N THR A 459 13.98 -10.84 8.47
CA THR A 459 13.60 -9.42 8.48
C THR A 459 13.20 -8.99 7.07
N PRO A 460 11.98 -8.44 6.88
CA PRO A 460 11.62 -7.87 5.60
C PRO A 460 12.48 -6.66 5.22
N SER A 461 12.66 -6.43 3.92
CA SER A 461 13.35 -5.25 3.39
C SER A 461 12.36 -4.34 2.69
N PHE A 462 12.42 -3.04 2.98
CA PHE A 462 11.44 -2.10 2.47
C PHE A 462 12.04 -0.80 1.95
N TYR A 463 11.38 -0.31 0.90
CA TYR A 463 11.68 0.88 0.15
C TYR A 463 10.34 1.55 -0.20
N CYS A 464 10.35 2.85 -0.46
CA CYS A 464 9.10 3.59 -0.74
C CYS A 464 8.36 3.09 -2.01
N ASN A 465 9.03 2.35 -2.89
CA ASN A 465 8.49 1.77 -4.12
C ASN A 465 8.67 0.24 -4.22
N TYR A 466 9.22 -0.42 -3.20
CA TYR A 466 9.52 -1.85 -3.23
C TYR A 466 9.45 -2.49 -1.83
N SER A 467 9.03 -3.75 -1.76
CA SER A 467 9.17 -4.58 -0.56
C SER A 467 9.63 -5.97 -0.92
N LEU A 468 10.51 -6.54 -0.11
CA LEU A 468 10.83 -7.96 -0.08
C LEU A 468 10.39 -8.52 1.27
N LEU A 469 9.50 -9.50 1.23
CA LEU A 469 8.84 -10.07 2.40
C LEU A 469 9.09 -11.58 2.43
N PRO A 470 10.10 -12.02 3.20
CA PRO A 470 10.33 -13.43 3.45
C PRO A 470 9.19 -13.99 4.32
N LEU A 471 8.59 -15.11 3.91
CA LEU A 471 7.50 -15.77 4.61
C LEU A 471 7.75 -17.26 4.71
N ILE A 472 7.63 -17.78 5.93
CA ILE A 472 7.64 -19.22 6.21
C ILE A 472 6.20 -19.68 6.47
N ILE A 473 5.68 -20.59 5.63
CA ILE A 473 4.34 -21.19 5.80
C ILE A 473 4.47 -22.71 5.67
N ASP A 474 4.01 -23.44 6.69
CA ASP A 474 4.07 -24.92 6.75
C ASP A 474 5.48 -25.52 6.52
N GLY A 475 6.54 -24.75 6.77
CA GLY A 475 7.95 -25.15 6.56
C GLY A 475 8.53 -24.75 5.20
N ASP A 476 7.70 -24.29 4.26
CA ASP A 476 8.15 -23.73 2.98
C ASP A 476 8.50 -22.25 3.13
N VAL A 477 9.51 -21.80 2.38
CA VAL A 477 10.03 -20.43 2.41
C VAL A 477 9.69 -19.74 1.09
N TYR A 478 9.08 -18.56 1.19
CA TYR A 478 8.66 -17.74 0.06
C TYR A 478 9.22 -16.33 0.22
N ASP A 479 9.79 -15.80 -0.85
CA ASP A 479 10.05 -14.36 -0.94
C ASP A 479 8.93 -13.70 -1.74
N VAL A 480 8.15 -12.83 -1.08
CA VAL A 480 7.11 -12.04 -1.73
C VAL A 480 7.63 -10.64 -2.01
N CYS A 481 7.68 -10.28 -3.28
CA CYS A 481 8.11 -8.94 -3.71
C CYS A 481 6.90 -8.10 -4.12
N LEU A 482 6.73 -6.93 -3.52
CA LEU A 482 5.80 -5.90 -3.96
C LEU A 482 6.57 -4.78 -4.65
N ILE A 483 6.10 -4.32 -5.81
CA ILE A 483 6.79 -3.32 -6.61
C ILE A 483 5.78 -2.30 -7.13
N ASP A 484 6.01 -1.02 -6.80
CA ASP A 484 5.26 0.08 -7.41
C ASP A 484 5.84 0.40 -8.79
N LEU A 485 5.04 0.15 -9.82
CA LEU A 485 5.36 0.43 -11.21
C LEU A 485 4.63 1.69 -11.72
N HIS A 486 4.18 2.57 -10.81
CA HIS A 486 3.47 3.84 -11.04
C HIS A 486 2.04 3.69 -11.59
N GLU A 487 1.83 2.82 -12.58
CA GLU A 487 0.50 2.52 -13.12
C GLU A 487 -0.15 1.30 -12.46
N VAL A 488 0.66 0.36 -11.96
CA VAL A 488 0.22 -0.90 -11.36
C VAL A 488 1.14 -1.28 -10.19
N ILE A 489 0.64 -2.10 -9.28
CA ILE A 489 1.48 -2.75 -8.25
C ILE A 489 1.71 -4.20 -8.68
N LYS A 490 2.97 -4.60 -8.88
CA LYS A 490 3.35 -5.99 -9.16
C LYS A 490 3.59 -6.73 -7.85
N VAL A 491 3.05 -7.93 -7.76
CA VAL A 491 3.26 -8.87 -6.66
C VAL A 491 3.89 -10.13 -7.23
N ALA A 492 5.18 -10.32 -6.99
CA ALA A 492 5.96 -11.49 -7.40
C ALA A 492 6.20 -12.40 -6.18
N VAL A 493 6.30 -13.71 -6.43
CA VAL A 493 6.46 -14.73 -5.40
C VAL A 493 7.56 -15.68 -5.83
N PHE A 494 8.59 -15.84 -5.02
CA PHE A 494 9.73 -16.72 -5.28
C PHE A 494 9.77 -17.82 -4.23
N PRO A 495 9.22 -19.02 -4.52
CA PRO A 495 9.37 -20.16 -3.63
C PRO A 495 10.82 -20.64 -3.63
N LYS A 496 11.38 -20.96 -2.45
CA LYS A 496 12.74 -21.51 -2.32
C LYS A 496 12.79 -23.03 -2.50
N GLN A 497 11.63 -23.69 -2.45
CA GLN A 497 11.48 -25.12 -2.65
C GLN A 497 10.56 -25.39 -3.84
N ASP A 498 10.81 -26.49 -4.57
CA ASP A 498 9.89 -26.97 -5.58
C ASP A 498 8.67 -27.62 -4.92
N GLY A 499 7.47 -27.35 -5.44
CA GLY A 499 6.29 -27.99 -4.90
C GLY A 499 4.98 -27.39 -5.38
N ASN A 500 3.92 -27.82 -4.70
CA ASN A 500 2.59 -27.29 -4.91
C ASN A 500 2.34 -26.10 -3.96
N HIS A 501 2.29 -24.90 -4.51
CA HIS A 501 2.11 -23.67 -3.75
C HIS A 501 0.67 -23.12 -3.80
N PHE A 502 -0.34 -23.92 -4.19
CA PHE A 502 -1.76 -23.46 -4.24
C PHE A 502 -2.25 -22.94 -2.88
N LYS A 503 -1.88 -23.62 -1.78
CA LYS A 503 -2.27 -23.21 -0.43
C LYS A 503 -1.68 -21.84 -0.11
N PHE A 504 -0.38 -21.64 -0.36
CA PHE A 504 0.29 -20.35 -0.17
C PHE A 504 -0.36 -19.26 -1.02
N ALA A 505 -0.55 -19.50 -2.32
CA ALA A 505 -1.13 -18.55 -3.25
C ALA A 505 -2.54 -18.11 -2.83
N SER A 506 -3.38 -19.05 -2.38
CA SER A 506 -4.70 -18.75 -1.82
C SER A 506 -4.62 -17.87 -0.57
N HIS A 507 -3.67 -18.13 0.33
CA HIS A 507 -3.49 -17.32 1.54
C HIS A 507 -2.99 -15.91 1.20
N LEU A 508 -2.03 -15.79 0.29
CA LEU A 508 -1.50 -14.50 -0.18
C LEU A 508 -2.61 -13.68 -0.85
N LEU A 509 -3.38 -14.30 -1.76
CA LEU A 509 -4.48 -13.63 -2.46
C LEU A 509 -5.55 -13.14 -1.48
N ALA A 510 -5.94 -13.98 -0.51
CA ALA A 510 -6.91 -13.59 0.51
C ALA A 510 -6.40 -12.45 1.40
N THR A 511 -5.11 -12.48 1.77
CA THR A 511 -4.47 -11.44 2.59
C THR A 511 -4.36 -10.13 1.83
N LEU A 512 -3.95 -10.17 0.56
CA LEU A 512 -3.86 -9.00 -0.31
C LEU A 512 -5.23 -8.34 -0.51
N LYS A 513 -6.27 -9.14 -0.81
CA LYS A 513 -7.66 -8.64 -0.93
C LYS A 513 -8.12 -7.97 0.36
N LYS A 514 -7.95 -8.66 1.50
CA LYS A 514 -8.31 -8.12 2.81
C LYS A 514 -7.61 -6.79 3.08
N CYS A 515 -6.30 -6.70 2.85
CA CYS A 515 -5.56 -5.46 3.09
C CYS A 515 -6.01 -4.33 2.18
N LEU A 516 -6.22 -4.60 0.89
CA LEU A 516 -6.74 -3.60 -0.06
C LEU A 516 -8.17 -3.15 0.29
N ASP A 517 -9.02 -4.05 0.76
CA ASP A 517 -10.40 -3.73 1.16
C ASP A 517 -10.46 -2.99 2.50
N ASP A 518 -9.58 -3.32 3.46
CA ASP A 518 -9.43 -2.58 4.72
C ASP A 518 -9.02 -1.12 4.46
N LEU A 519 -8.16 -0.88 3.46
CA LEU A 519 -7.78 0.47 3.04
C LEU A 519 -8.94 1.27 2.45
N LYS A 520 -10.04 0.62 2.01
CA LYS A 520 -11.27 1.29 1.57
C LYS A 520 -12.19 1.67 2.74
N SER A 521 -11.73 1.59 3.99
CA SER A 521 -12.49 2.08 5.14
C SER A 521 -12.99 3.52 4.92
N PRO A 522 -14.23 3.87 5.33
CA PRO A 522 -14.74 5.24 5.28
C PRO A 522 -13.88 6.28 6.00
N ASP A 523 -13.03 5.83 6.93
CA ASP A 523 -12.11 6.70 7.67
C ASP A 523 -10.93 7.16 6.79
N GLN A 524 -10.57 6.38 5.77
CA GLN A 524 -9.54 6.70 4.76
C GLN A 524 -10.17 7.46 3.58
N LEU A 525 -10.25 8.78 3.70
CA LEU A 525 -11.00 9.64 2.75
C LEU A 525 -10.68 9.35 1.29
N LEU A 526 -9.39 9.24 0.96
CA LEU A 526 -8.92 9.01 -0.42
C LEU A 526 -9.23 7.59 -0.94
N PHE A 527 -8.92 6.57 -0.15
CA PHE A 527 -8.96 5.18 -0.61
C PHE A 527 -10.31 4.51 -0.45
N SER A 528 -11.20 5.10 0.37
CA SER A 528 -12.58 4.63 0.53
C SER A 528 -13.37 4.48 -0.77
N MET A 529 -12.90 5.13 -1.83
CA MET A 529 -13.54 5.13 -3.13
C MET A 529 -12.72 4.43 -4.22
N THR A 530 -11.52 3.94 -3.90
CA THR A 530 -10.63 3.33 -4.89
C THR A 530 -11.15 1.95 -5.32
N SER A 531 -11.37 1.76 -6.62
CA SER A 531 -11.59 0.44 -7.21
C SER A 531 -10.26 -0.18 -7.65
N TYR A 532 -10.12 -1.50 -7.50
CA TYR A 532 -8.96 -2.25 -7.97
C TYR A 532 -9.39 -3.53 -8.66
N ASN A 533 -8.57 -4.03 -9.59
CA ASN A 533 -8.64 -5.40 -10.09
C ASN A 533 -7.39 -6.17 -9.66
N LEU A 534 -7.54 -7.49 -9.54
CA LEU A 534 -6.41 -8.41 -9.46
C LEU A 534 -6.30 -9.13 -10.78
N GLU A 535 -5.15 -9.00 -11.41
CA GLU A 535 -4.94 -9.39 -12.80
C GLU A 535 -3.62 -10.14 -12.97
N VAL A 536 -3.51 -10.87 -14.07
CA VAL A 536 -2.27 -11.51 -14.51
C VAL A 536 -1.93 -11.03 -15.91
N GLU A 537 -0.64 -10.93 -16.19
CA GLU A 537 -0.18 -10.50 -17.50
C GLU A 537 -0.49 -11.53 -18.59
N CYS A 538 -0.94 -11.05 -19.75
CA CYS A 538 -1.22 -11.89 -20.90
C CYS A 538 0.08 -12.38 -21.55
N SER A 539 0.37 -13.68 -21.42
CA SER A 539 1.50 -14.34 -22.07
C SER A 539 1.48 -14.26 -23.61
N CYS A 540 0.31 -14.02 -24.22
CA CYS A 540 0.21 -13.82 -25.67
C CYS A 540 0.75 -12.46 -26.13
N CYS A 541 0.77 -11.47 -25.24
CA CYS A 541 1.10 -10.07 -25.55
C CYS A 541 2.51 -9.67 -25.11
N PHE A 542 3.08 -10.40 -24.15
CA PHE A 542 4.41 -10.12 -23.60
C PHE A 542 5.48 -9.99 -24.68
N GLY A 543 6.16 -8.84 -24.70
CA GLY A 543 7.29 -8.53 -25.59
C GLY A 543 6.96 -8.42 -27.09
N LYS A 544 5.67 -8.32 -27.47
CA LYS A 544 5.23 -8.36 -28.87
C LYS A 544 4.39 -7.15 -29.30
N GLU A 545 4.38 -6.08 -28.51
CA GLU A 545 3.62 -4.89 -28.84
C GLU A 545 4.27 -4.09 -29.95
N GLU A 546 3.67 -4.08 -31.15
CA GLU A 546 4.08 -3.18 -32.25
C GLU A 546 3.76 -1.70 -31.97
N ARG A 547 3.04 -1.40 -30.89
CA ARG A 547 2.74 -0.02 -30.49
C ARG A 547 3.97 0.61 -29.84
N LYS A 548 4.26 1.84 -30.26
CA LYS A 548 5.27 2.69 -29.63
C LYS A 548 4.85 2.94 -28.17
N CYS A 549 5.69 2.55 -27.23
CA CYS A 549 5.55 2.81 -25.82
C CYS A 549 5.35 4.32 -25.60
N PRO A 550 4.26 4.76 -24.95
CA PRO A 550 4.04 6.19 -24.70
C PRO A 550 5.14 6.83 -23.84
N ARG A 551 5.79 6.03 -22.98
CA ARG A 551 6.84 6.48 -22.06
C ARG A 551 8.22 6.47 -22.72
N HIS A 552 8.67 5.30 -23.19
CA HIS A 552 10.01 5.13 -23.73
C HIS A 552 10.11 5.42 -25.23
N HIS A 553 8.99 5.66 -25.91
CA HIS A 553 8.97 5.94 -27.35
C HIS A 553 9.58 4.80 -28.20
N GLU A 554 9.61 3.59 -27.67
CA GLU A 554 10.15 2.38 -28.31
C GLU A 554 9.02 1.47 -28.78
N ILE A 555 9.16 0.85 -29.94
CA ILE A 555 8.30 -0.24 -30.39
C ILE A 555 8.77 -1.52 -29.67
N GLN A 556 7.84 -2.31 -29.14
CA GLN A 556 8.14 -3.50 -28.31
C GLN A 556 8.90 -3.15 -27.01
N CYS A 557 8.44 -2.16 -26.24
CA CYS A 557 9.00 -1.87 -24.91
C CYS A 557 8.97 -3.11 -24.02
N HIS A 558 10.16 -3.58 -23.64
CA HIS A 558 10.35 -4.70 -22.71
C HIS A 558 10.40 -4.25 -21.25
N SER A 559 10.28 -2.95 -20.97
CA SER A 559 10.35 -2.44 -19.61
C SER A 559 9.15 -2.92 -18.78
N ASP A 560 9.43 -3.43 -17.59
CA ASP A 560 8.41 -3.67 -16.55
C ASP A 560 7.73 -2.38 -16.07
N ARG A 561 8.27 -1.21 -16.43
CA ARG A 561 7.83 0.10 -15.94
C ARG A 561 6.84 0.84 -16.86
N CYS A 562 6.52 0.29 -18.03
CA CYS A 562 5.81 1.03 -19.09
C CYS A 562 4.27 0.83 -19.14
N GLY A 563 3.69 -0.02 -18.29
CA GLY A 563 2.23 -0.08 -17.97
C GLY A 563 1.22 -0.36 -19.11
N HIS A 564 1.65 -0.31 -20.37
CA HIS A 564 0.82 -0.59 -21.56
C HIS A 564 0.50 -2.08 -21.78
N ARG A 565 0.79 -2.92 -20.79
CA ARG A 565 0.62 -4.38 -20.83
C ARG A 565 -0.85 -4.75 -20.89
N HIS A 566 -1.15 -5.84 -21.61
CA HIS A 566 -2.47 -6.44 -21.58
C HIS A 566 -2.62 -7.38 -20.38
N PHE A 567 -3.61 -7.10 -19.54
CA PHE A 567 -3.90 -7.85 -18.33
C PHE A 567 -5.24 -8.59 -18.43
N TRP A 568 -5.30 -9.76 -17.80
CA TRP A 568 -6.53 -10.52 -17.62
C TRP A 568 -6.98 -10.47 -16.17
N LYS A 569 -8.24 -10.11 -15.93
CA LYS A 569 -8.83 -10.21 -14.58
C LYS A 569 -8.86 -11.66 -14.12
N LEU A 570 -8.44 -11.90 -12.88
CA LEU A 570 -8.53 -13.22 -12.27
C LEU A 570 -9.97 -13.76 -12.26
N SER A 571 -10.98 -12.89 -12.08
CA SER A 571 -12.39 -13.28 -12.14
C SER A 571 -12.81 -13.83 -13.51
N ASP A 572 -12.28 -13.24 -14.58
CA ASP A 572 -12.61 -13.64 -15.95
C ASP A 572 -11.92 -14.96 -16.28
N LEU A 573 -10.65 -15.10 -15.88
CA LEU A 573 -9.91 -16.36 -16.03
C LEU A 573 -10.50 -17.50 -15.20
N GLN A 574 -10.99 -17.22 -13.99
CA GLN A 574 -11.73 -18.20 -13.19
C GLN A 574 -12.96 -18.69 -13.94
N ARG A 575 -13.71 -17.78 -14.55
CA ARG A 575 -14.88 -18.15 -15.36
C ARG A 575 -14.49 -19.02 -16.54
N PHE A 576 -13.48 -18.62 -17.32
CA PHE A 576 -13.01 -19.43 -18.45
C PHE A 576 -12.54 -20.83 -18.00
N TYR A 577 -11.85 -20.91 -16.85
CA TYR A 577 -11.42 -22.16 -16.25
C TYR A 577 -12.58 -23.08 -15.87
N ASN A 578 -13.57 -22.54 -15.16
CA ASN A 578 -14.77 -23.28 -14.72
C ASN A 578 -15.62 -23.74 -15.91
N ASP A 579 -15.80 -22.86 -16.90
CA ASP A 579 -16.58 -23.13 -18.11
C ASP A 579 -15.82 -24.03 -19.12
N LYS A 580 -14.56 -24.39 -18.83
CA LYS A 580 -13.64 -25.09 -19.73
C LYS A 580 -13.57 -24.45 -21.12
N SER A 581 -13.67 -23.12 -21.16
CA SER A 581 -13.71 -22.33 -22.39
C SER A 581 -12.36 -21.66 -22.66
N PRO A 582 -11.99 -21.46 -23.94
CA PRO A 582 -10.71 -20.83 -24.27
C PRO A 582 -10.71 -19.34 -23.93
N ALA A 583 -9.72 -18.89 -23.17
CA ALA A 583 -9.45 -17.46 -22.98
C ALA A 583 -8.80 -16.88 -24.25
N VAL A 584 -9.61 -16.37 -25.18
CA VAL A 584 -9.11 -15.84 -26.46
C VAL A 584 -8.67 -14.39 -26.30
N CYS A 585 -7.37 -14.14 -26.44
CA CYS A 585 -6.77 -12.82 -26.46
C CYS A 585 -7.07 -12.12 -27.78
N ARG A 586 -7.79 -10.98 -27.71
CA ARG A 586 -8.20 -10.15 -28.86
C ARG A 586 -7.48 -8.80 -28.94
N SER A 587 -6.48 -8.57 -28.10
CA SER A 587 -5.70 -7.32 -28.11
C SER A 587 -4.89 -7.13 -29.41
N ASP A 588 -4.51 -8.23 -30.07
CA ASP A 588 -3.95 -8.22 -31.42
C ASP A 588 -5.09 -8.36 -32.46
N LYS A 589 -5.30 -7.31 -33.25
CA LYS A 589 -6.33 -7.25 -34.29
C LYS A 589 -6.07 -8.24 -35.45
N ARG A 590 -4.89 -8.86 -35.53
CA ARG A 590 -4.49 -9.74 -36.64
C ARG A 590 -4.40 -11.22 -36.26
N SER A 591 -4.32 -11.57 -34.98
CA SER A 591 -4.28 -12.97 -34.54
C SER A 591 -5.02 -13.20 -33.21
N SER A 592 -6.08 -14.01 -33.25
CA SER A 592 -6.74 -14.50 -32.02
C SER A 592 -5.91 -15.63 -31.43
N LYS A 593 -5.13 -15.35 -30.38
CA LYS A 593 -4.34 -16.36 -29.66
C LYS A 593 -5.07 -16.80 -28.40
N VAL A 594 -4.96 -18.08 -28.06
CA VAL A 594 -5.54 -18.62 -26.82
C VAL A 594 -4.50 -18.47 -25.71
N PHE A 595 -4.88 -17.78 -24.65
CA PHE A 595 -4.11 -17.68 -23.41
C PHE A 595 -4.15 -19.03 -22.69
N ASP A 596 -2.97 -19.55 -22.32
CA ASP A 596 -2.88 -20.81 -21.58
C ASP A 596 -3.18 -20.58 -20.09
N ILE A 597 -4.44 -20.82 -19.73
CA ILE A 597 -4.94 -20.69 -18.35
C ILE A 597 -4.18 -21.62 -17.38
N LYS A 598 -3.59 -22.73 -17.86
CA LYS A 598 -2.83 -23.65 -17.00
C LYS A 598 -1.66 -22.96 -16.30
N ASN A 599 -1.04 -21.98 -16.97
CA ASN A 599 0.11 -21.24 -16.43
C ASN A 599 -0.25 -20.42 -15.20
N VAL A 600 -1.51 -20.02 -15.06
CA VAL A 600 -2.00 -19.19 -13.94
C VAL A 600 -2.95 -19.92 -13.01
N LYS A 601 -3.06 -21.25 -13.17
CA LYS A 601 -3.91 -22.11 -12.34
C LYS A 601 -3.67 -21.87 -10.86
N ILE A 602 -2.44 -21.55 -10.45
CA ILE A 602 -2.05 -21.27 -9.05
C ILE A 602 -2.88 -20.17 -8.38
N TRP A 603 -3.37 -19.20 -9.15
CA TRP A 603 -4.18 -18.09 -8.65
C TRP A 603 -5.69 -18.31 -8.75
N LEU A 604 -6.10 -19.40 -9.39
CA LEU A 604 -7.51 -19.73 -9.56
C LEU A 604 -7.97 -20.57 -8.39
N ASN A 605 -9.18 -20.26 -7.90
CA ASN A 605 -9.87 -21.03 -6.88
C ASN A 605 -10.20 -22.39 -7.48
N THR A 606 -9.33 -23.37 -7.26
CA THR A 606 -9.64 -24.78 -7.49
C THR A 606 -10.44 -25.24 -6.28
N ASP A 607 -11.69 -25.65 -6.47
CA ASP A 607 -12.60 -26.08 -5.40
C ASP A 607 -11.90 -26.83 -4.26
N THR A 608 -12.12 -26.31 -3.04
CA THR A 608 -12.19 -27.02 -1.74
C THR A 608 -11.32 -28.27 -1.54
N ILE A 609 -10.40 -28.16 -0.60
CA ILE A 609 -10.12 -29.27 0.33
C ILE A 609 -11.46 -29.62 1.01
N ASP A 610 -11.85 -30.89 0.93
CA ASP A 610 -13.03 -31.54 1.51
C ASP A 610 -14.43 -31.20 0.96
N SER A 611 -14.80 -31.92 -0.11
CA SER A 611 -16.15 -32.52 -0.20
C SER A 611 -16.21 -33.59 -1.30
N GLN A 612 -15.66 -34.79 -1.03
CA GLN A 612 -16.18 -36.00 -1.68
C GLN A 612 -17.43 -36.47 -0.92
N LYS A 613 -18.60 -36.00 -1.37
CA LYS A 613 -19.83 -36.82 -1.36
C LYS A 613 -20.19 -37.17 -2.80
N PRO A 614 -20.74 -38.37 -3.01
CA PRO A 614 -20.37 -39.20 -4.15
C PRO A 614 -21.21 -38.90 -5.38
N THR A 615 -20.56 -38.65 -6.51
CA THR A 615 -21.20 -38.76 -7.82
C THR A 615 -21.50 -40.24 -8.09
N GLN A 616 -22.78 -40.52 -8.35
CA GLN A 616 -23.26 -41.80 -8.85
C GLN A 616 -22.54 -42.14 -10.18
N GLU A 617 -21.52 -42.99 -10.12
CA GLU A 617 -21.13 -43.80 -11.26
C GLU A 617 -21.92 -45.11 -11.23
N SER A 618 -22.50 -45.40 -12.38
CA SER A 618 -23.08 -46.67 -12.78
C SER A 618 -22.33 -47.88 -12.20
N LYS A 619 -23.08 -48.75 -11.54
CA LYS A 619 -22.70 -50.09 -11.05
C LYS A 619 -21.59 -50.75 -11.89
N LYS A 620 -20.38 -50.82 -11.34
CA LYS A 620 -19.43 -51.90 -11.63
C LYS A 620 -18.93 -52.48 -10.29
N SER A 621 -18.90 -53.80 -10.28
CA SER A 621 -18.73 -54.70 -9.13
C SER A 621 -17.59 -54.33 -8.17
N SER A 622 -17.88 -54.46 -6.88
CA SER A 622 -16.95 -54.49 -5.75
C SER A 622 -15.76 -55.42 -6.01
N LYS A 623 -14.54 -54.87 -6.04
CA LYS A 623 -13.31 -55.63 -5.79
C LYS A 623 -12.83 -55.23 -4.39
N GLU A 624 -12.72 -56.22 -3.51
CA GLU A 624 -12.14 -56.08 -2.18
C GLU A 624 -10.70 -55.56 -2.30
N SER A 625 -10.32 -54.59 -1.45
CA SER A 625 -8.95 -54.09 -1.40
C SER A 625 -8.03 -55.16 -0.82
N PRO A 626 -6.89 -55.49 -1.44
CA PRO A 626 -6.03 -56.58 -1.00
C PRO A 626 -5.46 -56.31 0.41
N MET A 627 -5.67 -57.25 1.33
CA MET A 627 -5.13 -57.23 2.70
C MET A 627 -4.34 -58.51 2.96
N CYS A 628 -3.22 -58.43 3.69
CA CYS A 628 -2.49 -59.63 4.13
C CYS A 628 -3.27 -60.36 5.22
N SER A 629 -3.06 -61.67 5.34
CA SER A 629 -3.68 -62.54 6.36
C SER A 629 -3.53 -62.03 7.79
N SER A 630 -2.42 -61.34 8.10
CA SER A 630 -2.18 -60.73 9.41
C SER A 630 -2.97 -59.44 9.66
N CYS A 631 -3.29 -58.66 8.61
CA CYS A 631 -4.16 -57.48 8.73
C CYS A 631 -5.64 -57.83 8.61
N ALA A 632 -5.97 -58.93 7.92
CA ALA A 632 -7.34 -59.44 7.81
C ALA A 632 -7.85 -60.10 9.11
N SER A 633 -6.97 -60.42 10.06
CA SER A 633 -7.30 -61.13 11.31
C SER A 633 -7.38 -60.25 12.57
N LYS A 634 -7.28 -58.91 12.44
CA LYS A 634 -7.37 -57.98 13.57
C LYS A 634 -8.55 -57.02 13.43
N ASP A 635 -9.74 -57.48 13.81
CA ASP A 635 -10.85 -56.61 14.19
C ASP A 635 -10.57 -56.06 15.59
N GLU A 636 -9.71 -55.04 15.70
CA GLU A 636 -9.69 -54.10 16.82
C GLU A 636 -8.72 -52.93 16.52
N THR A 637 -9.21 -51.70 16.70
CA THR A 637 -8.48 -50.44 16.53
C THR A 637 -7.19 -50.38 17.37
N PRO A 638 -6.02 -50.04 16.80
CA PRO A 638 -4.85 -49.70 17.60
C PRO A 638 -4.79 -48.19 17.88
N LEU A 639 -4.85 -47.86 19.17
CA LEU A 639 -4.40 -46.59 19.73
C LEU A 639 -2.94 -46.28 19.36
N SER A 640 -2.70 -44.99 19.17
CA SER A 640 -1.45 -44.25 19.31
C SER A 640 -0.24 -44.99 19.93
N SER A 641 0.92 -44.88 19.25
CA SER A 641 2.31 -44.93 19.76
C SER A 641 3.19 -46.20 19.66
N ASP A 642 2.75 -47.35 19.11
CA ASP A 642 3.63 -48.55 19.02
C ASP A 642 3.76 -49.12 17.58
N ARG A 643 3.95 -48.25 16.58
CA ARG A 643 4.11 -48.68 15.16
C ARG A 643 5.51 -49.20 14.80
N ASP A 644 6.51 -49.01 15.65
CA ASP A 644 7.89 -49.46 15.42
C ASP A 644 8.17 -50.92 15.87
N LYS A 645 7.14 -51.63 16.37
CA LYS A 645 7.22 -53.04 16.79
C LYS A 645 6.39 -53.99 15.93
N TRP A 646 6.07 -53.63 14.69
CA TRP A 646 5.54 -54.63 13.76
C TRP A 646 6.67 -55.62 13.44
N PRO A 647 6.45 -56.95 13.49
CA PRO A 647 7.50 -57.89 13.11
C PRO A 647 7.82 -57.71 11.63
N ILE A 648 8.85 -56.90 11.33
CA ILE A 648 9.45 -56.73 9.99
C ILE A 648 10.06 -58.07 9.51
N GLY A 649 10.07 -59.11 10.35
CA GLY A 649 10.75 -60.37 10.08
C GLY A 649 10.01 -61.50 9.36
N LYS A 650 8.73 -61.41 8.95
CA LYS A 650 8.02 -62.58 8.37
C LYS A 650 6.97 -62.30 7.30
N ILE A 651 7.29 -61.51 6.28
CA ILE A 651 6.66 -61.69 4.97
C ILE A 651 7.80 -61.85 3.98
N GLU A 652 8.22 -63.09 3.77
CA GLU A 652 9.25 -63.47 2.82
C GLU A 652 8.76 -63.15 1.41
N ASN A 653 9.19 -62.00 0.88
CA ASN A 653 8.94 -61.64 -0.52
C ASN A 653 9.99 -62.37 -1.37
N SER A 654 9.56 -63.36 -2.15
CA SER A 654 10.46 -64.20 -2.96
C SER A 654 11.30 -63.37 -3.93
N SER A 655 10.76 -62.26 -4.44
CA SER A 655 11.51 -61.35 -5.32
C SER A 655 12.58 -60.56 -4.57
N ILE A 656 12.38 -60.19 -3.29
CA ILE A 656 13.45 -59.57 -2.49
C ILE A 656 14.57 -60.58 -2.20
N HIS A 657 14.23 -61.86 -1.97
CA HIS A 657 15.23 -62.92 -1.81
C HIS A 657 16.02 -63.17 -3.08
N GLU A 658 15.35 -63.17 -4.23
CA GLU A 658 16.00 -63.35 -5.52
C GLU A 658 16.87 -62.14 -5.90
N ILE A 659 16.41 -60.91 -5.66
CA ILE A 659 17.23 -59.70 -5.79
C ILE A 659 18.48 -59.80 -4.90
N ARG A 660 18.34 -60.21 -3.63
CA ARG A 660 19.48 -60.40 -2.72
C ARG A 660 20.44 -61.49 -3.20
N ARG A 661 19.93 -62.56 -3.84
CA ARG A 661 20.73 -63.63 -4.44
C ARG A 661 21.48 -63.14 -5.67
N LEU A 662 20.81 -62.41 -6.56
CA LEU A 662 21.40 -61.88 -7.79
C LEU A 662 22.46 -60.80 -7.51
N LEU A 663 22.30 -60.02 -6.45
CA LEU A 663 23.26 -58.99 -6.07
C LEU A 663 24.54 -59.53 -5.40
N ASP A 664 24.57 -60.82 -4.99
CA ASP A 664 25.70 -61.52 -4.34
C ASP A 664 26.44 -60.72 -3.24
N VAL A 665 25.70 -59.85 -2.52
CA VAL A 665 26.28 -59.06 -1.44
C VAL A 665 26.20 -59.88 -0.14
N ALA A 666 27.35 -60.24 0.42
CA ALA A 666 27.41 -60.94 1.70
C ALA A 666 26.61 -60.17 2.77
N LYS A 667 25.79 -60.90 3.54
CA LYS A 667 24.88 -60.40 4.61
C LYS A 667 25.51 -59.44 5.64
N ARG A 668 26.82 -59.23 5.64
CA ARG A 668 27.58 -58.42 6.61
C ARG A 668 28.52 -57.41 5.94
N SER A 669 28.39 -57.15 4.64
CA SER A 669 29.24 -56.15 3.99
C SER A 669 28.92 -54.75 4.52
N LYS A 670 29.94 -54.11 5.10
CA LYS A 670 29.90 -52.69 5.50
C LYS A 670 30.27 -51.77 4.34
N GLU A 671 30.47 -52.33 3.15
CA GLU A 671 30.83 -51.54 1.97
C GLU A 671 29.60 -50.86 1.37
N PRO A 672 29.78 -49.69 0.73
CA PRO A 672 28.72 -49.05 -0.02
C PRO A 672 28.19 -49.98 -1.13
N LEU A 673 26.87 -49.97 -1.38
CA LEU A 673 26.20 -50.91 -2.29
C LEU A 673 26.87 -50.92 -3.69
N MET A 674 27.26 -49.75 -4.18
CA MET A 674 27.89 -49.60 -5.50
C MET A 674 29.29 -50.23 -5.59
N SER A 675 30.02 -50.29 -4.48
CA SER A 675 31.32 -50.96 -4.37
C SER A 675 31.14 -52.49 -4.30
N ALA A 676 30.16 -52.96 -3.52
CA ALA A 676 29.87 -54.38 -3.36
C ALA A 676 29.41 -55.06 -4.66
N LEU A 677 28.88 -54.30 -5.61
CA LEU A 677 28.42 -54.78 -6.92
C LEU A 677 29.51 -54.83 -8.00
N GLY A 678 30.76 -54.50 -7.66
CA GLY A 678 31.94 -54.78 -8.49
C GLY A 678 32.19 -53.85 -9.68
N GLY A 679 31.49 -52.71 -9.77
CA GLY A 679 31.60 -51.77 -10.89
C GLY A 679 32.49 -50.55 -10.66
N PHE A 680 32.83 -50.23 -9.41
CA PHE A 680 33.51 -48.99 -9.02
C PHE A 680 34.48 -49.23 -7.86
N ASP A 681 35.64 -48.55 -7.86
CA ASP A 681 36.48 -48.48 -6.67
C ASP A 681 35.80 -47.66 -5.55
N GLN A 682 36.20 -47.88 -4.30
CA GLN A 682 35.58 -47.22 -3.13
C GLN A 682 35.55 -45.69 -3.23
N THR A 683 36.54 -45.08 -3.88
CA THR A 683 36.64 -43.62 -4.06
C THR A 683 35.62 -43.12 -5.09
N THR A 684 35.49 -43.85 -6.20
CA THR A 684 34.52 -43.52 -7.25
C THR A 684 33.09 -43.78 -6.80
N ALA A 685 32.86 -44.85 -6.03
CA ALA A 685 31.56 -45.13 -5.40
C ALA A 685 31.16 -44.00 -4.42
N ALA A 686 32.08 -43.57 -3.56
CA ALA A 686 31.85 -42.46 -2.63
C ALA A 686 31.58 -41.13 -3.37
N TYR A 687 32.31 -40.83 -4.45
CA TYR A 687 32.08 -39.62 -5.26
C TYR A 687 30.70 -39.61 -5.93
N ILE A 688 30.26 -40.76 -6.46
CA ILE A 688 28.92 -40.91 -7.04
C ILE A 688 27.86 -40.75 -5.95
N GLU A 689 28.07 -41.32 -4.77
CA GLU A 689 27.19 -41.15 -3.61
C GLU A 689 27.07 -39.68 -3.20
N THR A 690 28.18 -38.94 -3.13
CA THR A 690 28.18 -37.49 -2.84
C THR A 690 27.51 -36.65 -3.93
N LYS A 691 27.69 -37.03 -5.20
CA LYS A 691 27.10 -36.31 -6.34
C LYS A 691 25.57 -36.49 -6.42
N TYR A 692 25.03 -37.59 -5.91
CA TYR A 692 23.61 -37.94 -5.96
C TYR A 692 22.93 -37.98 -4.57
N GLU A 693 23.54 -37.35 -3.55
CA GLU A 693 23.14 -37.36 -2.13
C GLU A 693 21.67 -36.97 -1.84
N ARG A 694 20.93 -36.41 -2.81
CA ARG A 694 19.49 -36.09 -2.68
C ARG A 694 18.55 -37.26 -3.02
N GLN A 695 19.05 -38.45 -3.35
CA GLN A 695 18.21 -39.58 -3.81
C GLN A 695 18.29 -40.84 -2.93
N GLY A 696 18.35 -40.72 -1.60
CA GLY A 696 17.88 -41.73 -0.63
C GLY A 696 18.46 -43.16 -0.67
N GLY A 697 19.46 -43.44 -1.50
CA GLY A 697 20.19 -44.72 -1.59
C GLY A 697 21.45 -44.77 -0.73
N VAL A 698 21.57 -43.88 0.27
CA VAL A 698 22.79 -43.71 1.06
C VAL A 698 22.78 -44.70 2.23
N GLY A 699 23.80 -45.57 2.28
CA GLY A 699 24.02 -46.55 3.33
C GLY A 699 24.80 -47.76 2.85
N THR A 700 25.21 -48.60 3.79
CA THR A 700 25.77 -49.91 3.47
C THR A 700 24.77 -50.72 2.65
N ALA A 701 25.25 -51.67 1.83
CA ALA A 701 24.36 -52.54 1.04
C ALA A 701 23.23 -53.17 1.86
N GLN A 702 23.50 -53.45 3.14
CA GLN A 702 22.53 -53.95 4.10
C GLN A 702 21.41 -52.94 4.41
N GLU A 703 21.75 -51.69 4.72
CA GLU A 703 20.78 -50.65 5.09
C GLU A 703 19.85 -50.29 3.93
N VAL A 704 20.36 -50.27 2.71
CA VAL A 704 19.57 -49.99 1.51
C VAL A 704 18.59 -51.13 1.23
N LEU A 705 19.05 -52.38 1.32
CA LEU A 705 18.22 -53.57 1.09
C LEU A 705 17.19 -53.83 2.19
N ASP A 706 17.39 -53.33 3.42
CA ASP A 706 16.41 -53.43 4.50
C ASP A 706 15.34 -52.32 4.42
N LYS A 707 15.66 -51.16 3.84
CA LYS A 707 14.69 -50.07 3.60
C LYS A 707 13.67 -50.39 2.50
N TRP A 708 14.02 -51.24 1.53
CA TRP A 708 13.16 -51.65 0.40
C TRP A 708 11.85 -52.33 0.81
N GLY A 709 11.74 -52.80 2.06
CA GLY A 709 10.50 -53.37 2.63
C GLY A 709 9.72 -52.45 3.57
N SER A 710 10.17 -51.21 3.81
CA SER A 710 9.61 -50.33 4.85
C SER A 710 8.77 -49.18 4.29
N ARG A 711 7.81 -48.70 5.09
CA ARG A 711 6.75 -47.72 4.72
C ARG A 711 7.25 -46.28 4.46
N LYS A 712 8.56 -46.02 4.44
CA LYS A 712 9.11 -44.67 4.20
C LYS A 712 9.07 -44.38 2.69
N LYS A 713 8.38 -43.29 2.32
CA LYS A 713 8.12 -42.83 0.93
C LYS A 713 9.37 -42.38 0.15
N GLU A 714 10.57 -42.62 0.66
CA GLU A 714 11.84 -42.21 0.05
C GLU A 714 12.59 -43.38 -0.58
N ASN A 715 11.86 -44.37 -1.11
CA ASN A 715 12.48 -45.48 -1.82
C ASN A 715 12.80 -45.04 -3.26
N ASN A 716 14.04 -44.57 -3.46
CA ASN A 716 14.59 -44.20 -4.77
C ASN A 716 14.96 -45.42 -5.62
N VAL A 717 14.02 -46.35 -5.77
CA VAL A 717 14.16 -47.57 -6.60
C VAL A 717 14.43 -47.20 -8.05
N GLY A 718 13.82 -46.11 -8.56
CA GLY A 718 14.04 -45.62 -9.92
C GLY A 718 15.48 -45.15 -10.20
N ALA A 719 16.15 -44.56 -9.22
CA ALA A 719 17.55 -44.12 -9.38
C ALA A 719 18.50 -45.32 -9.44
N LEU A 720 18.31 -46.31 -8.55
CA LEU A 720 19.12 -47.53 -8.58
C LEU A 720 18.83 -48.37 -9.83
N LYS A 721 17.57 -48.47 -10.25
CA LYS A 721 17.19 -49.16 -11.50
C LYS A 721 17.92 -48.56 -12.69
N LYS A 722 17.92 -47.22 -12.79
CA LYS A 722 18.65 -46.50 -13.84
C LYS A 722 20.16 -46.75 -13.79
N ILE A 723 20.76 -46.82 -12.61
CA ILE A 723 22.19 -47.14 -12.47
C ILE A 723 22.49 -48.60 -12.89
N LEU A 724 21.64 -49.54 -12.48
CA LEU A 724 21.76 -50.96 -12.83
C LEU A 724 21.57 -51.20 -14.34
N GLU A 725 20.65 -50.47 -14.97
CA GLU A 725 20.38 -50.50 -16.42
C GLU A 725 21.50 -49.79 -17.22
N ASP A 726 21.69 -48.49 -16.97
CA ASP A 726 22.51 -47.62 -17.81
C ASP A 726 24.01 -47.86 -17.60
N THR A 727 24.40 -48.23 -16.37
CA THR A 727 25.81 -48.24 -15.98
C THR A 727 26.36 -49.64 -15.77
N MET A 728 25.61 -50.52 -15.11
CA MET A 728 26.10 -51.87 -14.75
C MET A 728 25.60 -52.97 -15.70
N GLN A 729 24.63 -52.67 -16.57
CA GLN A 729 23.98 -53.61 -17.51
C GLN A 729 23.46 -54.90 -16.82
N ARG A 730 23.01 -54.80 -15.56
CA ARG A 730 22.48 -55.92 -14.76
C ARG A 730 20.98 -56.10 -14.98
N VAL A 731 20.61 -56.44 -16.21
CA VAL A 731 19.20 -56.62 -16.64
C VAL A 731 18.49 -57.70 -15.82
N ASP A 732 19.23 -58.72 -15.37
CA ASP A 732 18.75 -59.79 -14.50
C ASP A 732 18.17 -59.28 -13.16
N VAL A 733 18.81 -58.28 -12.56
CA VAL A 733 18.36 -57.67 -11.30
C VAL A 733 17.20 -56.72 -11.54
N VAL A 734 17.27 -55.94 -12.62
CA VAL A 734 16.27 -54.95 -13.02
C VAL A 734 14.92 -55.62 -13.29
N ASP A 735 14.93 -56.74 -14.01
CA ASP A 735 13.72 -57.52 -14.29
C ASP A 735 13.03 -58.01 -13.02
N GLU A 736 13.80 -58.39 -11.99
CA GLU A 736 13.25 -58.86 -10.72
C GLU A 736 12.72 -57.70 -9.85
N ILE A 737 13.34 -56.51 -9.94
CA ILE A 737 12.82 -55.27 -9.34
C ILE A 737 11.48 -54.89 -9.97
N GLU A 738 11.36 -54.97 -11.30
CA GLU A 738 10.09 -54.68 -11.98
C GLU A 738 8.97 -55.64 -11.59
N LYS A 739 9.29 -56.93 -11.41
CA LYS A 739 8.33 -57.92 -10.91
C LYS A 739 7.86 -57.56 -9.51
N TRP A 740 8.77 -57.12 -8.65
CA TRP A 740 8.45 -56.67 -7.30
C TRP A 740 7.56 -55.41 -7.28
N GLU A 741 7.83 -54.43 -8.16
CA GLU A 741 7.01 -53.21 -8.27
C GLU A 741 5.56 -53.52 -8.68
N LYS A 742 5.36 -54.55 -9.50
CA LYS A 742 4.03 -54.98 -9.98
C LYS A 742 3.19 -55.73 -8.92
N LEU A 743 3.74 -56.07 -7.76
CA LEU A 743 2.99 -56.74 -6.68
C LEU A 743 1.97 -55.80 -6.03
N SER A 744 0.82 -56.36 -5.65
CA SER A 744 -0.26 -55.65 -4.93
C SER A 744 0.21 -55.20 -3.54
N VAL A 745 -0.27 -54.05 -3.05
CA VAL A 745 0.09 -53.53 -1.72
C VAL A 745 -1.04 -53.82 -0.73
N CYS A 746 -0.69 -54.45 0.40
CA CYS A 746 -1.63 -54.64 1.51
C CYS A 746 -2.10 -53.29 2.04
N HIS A 747 -3.41 -53.06 2.08
CA HIS A 747 -3.98 -51.79 2.53
C HIS A 747 -3.71 -51.49 4.01
N GLY A 748 -3.64 -52.53 4.87
CA GLY A 748 -3.42 -52.37 6.31
C GLY A 748 -1.98 -51.98 6.67
N CYS A 749 -0.99 -52.79 6.25
CA CYS A 749 0.42 -52.60 6.65
C CYS A 749 1.30 -51.94 5.57
N GLY A 750 0.85 -51.86 4.31
CA GLY A 750 1.63 -51.27 3.21
C GLY A 750 2.69 -52.19 2.59
N ILE A 751 2.69 -53.49 2.90
CA ILE A 751 3.65 -54.46 2.37
C ILE A 751 3.18 -55.03 1.02
N LYS A 752 4.13 -55.30 0.10
CA LYS A 752 3.90 -55.95 -1.20
C LYS A 752 3.57 -57.44 -1.03
N LEU A 753 2.48 -57.91 -1.65
CA LEU A 753 1.93 -59.26 -1.53
C LEU A 753 2.39 -60.15 -2.69
N ASN A 754 2.93 -61.34 -2.40
CA ASN A 754 3.42 -62.27 -3.43
C ASN A 754 2.32 -62.91 -4.30
N GLN A 755 1.04 -62.78 -3.93
CA GLN A 755 -0.09 -63.33 -4.69
C GLN A 755 -1.25 -62.34 -4.75
N PRO A 756 -1.99 -62.29 -5.89
CA PRO A 756 -3.26 -61.59 -5.96
C PRO A 756 -4.30 -62.37 -5.13
N HIS A 757 -4.65 -61.85 -3.97
CA HIS A 757 -5.84 -62.29 -3.23
C HIS A 757 -7.00 -61.36 -3.59
#